data_AF-V3ZWG3-F1
#
_entry.id   AF-V3ZWG3-F1
#
_cell.length_a   1.000
_cell.length_b   1.000
_cell.length_c   1.000
_cell.angle_alpha   90.00
_cell.angle_beta   90.00
_cell.angle_gamma   90.00
#
_symmetry.space_group_name_H-M   'P 1'
#
loop_
_entity.id
_entity.type
_entity.pdbx_description
1 polymer ?
#
loop_
_entity_poly.entity_id
_entity_poly.type
_entity_poly.pdbx_seq_one_letter_code
_entity_poly.pdbx_strand_id
1 'polypeptide(L)'
;MEILWQYRNYLHEYKNLLPRILMAAKSWDWGCLSEIYKLLADWPQLDPMVAFELLLPQFPDLKIREFAINIISKINTDDLVDFLPQLIQALKFESYHNSSLAQMLLEQSCKSIRFAHQFFCCRSVDEFCLESRGILRRELQVLYERFEEKGRLLMPYNPSIEVCGVDIKSCSYFTSNAFPLKLVFKNSNQKADPVYAMYKVGDDLRQDMLTLQMVNIMDQLWLKQSLDLKMITFSCLATGPKKGIIELVTESDTLRKIQISSGVTGSFKDRPIKEWLQRHNPTELEYRKAVENFTYSCAGYCVATYVLGVGDRHNDNIMLKQSGHLFHIDFSKFLGDTQMFGSFKRDRVPFVLTSDMVYVINDGEKQTGKFQHFIDLCSQAFNILRKHHDLFYSLFMLMSRSGIPGVTENAAQYVKRALLPGQTDAQASSMFTRMIEESVKSVFTQFNFFIHNLAQLKFSSHQEGALLSFVPKTYSQQTDGKIIGVKLFSIQKRYTPDKHYKSKTTPYCFIYYRMVLGRSNIRSVAETRKVEIEQFLESLLIKAPEISQCDLVYTFFHPLLRDEQEEASKMNYSKLREPVVTPTNSITSGIQGEIKLSLHYKKDKFHVMIIHVRNLVSDCRGTDLPSPYVKTYLLPDPDKQTKRKTKIARSSANPTYNELLEYKMSLEQIRFRMLQVTVWDHDRLGENNFLGAVYLKLHDLDLSQEDTRWHPLQRLQLTNNNFFS
;
A
#
# COMPACT_ATOMS: atom_id res chain seq x y z
N MET A 1 -10.97 -5.74 43.59
CA MET A 1 -10.84 -4.28 43.56
C MET A 1 -11.08 -3.67 44.94
N GLU A 2 -12.23 -3.89 45.60
CA GLU A 2 -12.50 -3.29 46.93
C GLU A 2 -11.43 -3.58 48.00
N ILE A 3 -10.84 -4.78 47.99
CA ILE A 3 -9.74 -5.17 48.88
C ILE A 3 -8.51 -4.26 48.70
N LEU A 4 -8.15 -3.90 47.46
CA LEU A 4 -7.00 -3.03 47.19
C LEU A 4 -7.19 -1.64 47.78
N TRP A 5 -8.41 -1.11 47.68
CA TRP A 5 -8.75 0.19 48.28
C TRP A 5 -8.71 0.11 49.82
N GLN A 6 -9.24 -0.95 50.41
CA GLN A 6 -9.27 -1.14 51.86
C GLN A 6 -7.85 -1.18 52.46
N TYR A 7 -6.92 -1.90 51.83
CA TYR A 7 -5.54 -2.08 52.32
C TYR A 7 -4.53 -1.09 51.72
N ARG A 8 -4.97 -0.01 51.07
CA ARG A 8 -4.11 0.95 50.34
C ARG A 8 -2.87 1.45 51.12
N ASN A 9 -3.03 1.73 52.41
CA ASN A 9 -1.96 2.24 53.29
C ASN A 9 -0.89 1.18 53.65
N TYR A 10 -1.12 -0.10 53.33
CA TYR A 10 -0.16 -1.19 53.58
C TYR A 10 0.55 -1.63 52.29
N LEU A 11 0.18 -1.07 51.14
CA LEU A 11 0.69 -1.49 49.83
C LEU A 11 1.86 -0.63 49.33
N HIS A 12 2.45 0.24 50.16
CA HIS A 12 3.57 1.10 49.77
C HIS A 12 4.82 0.32 49.34
N GLU A 13 5.01 -0.91 49.82
CA GLU A 13 6.10 -1.79 49.36
C GLU A 13 5.97 -2.18 47.88
N TYR A 14 4.73 -2.24 47.37
CA TYR A 14 4.42 -2.62 45.99
C TYR A 14 4.16 -1.38 45.12
N LYS A 15 5.20 -0.58 44.90
CA LYS A 15 5.12 0.74 44.24
C LYS A 15 4.32 0.75 42.93
N ASN A 16 4.45 -0.31 42.11
CA ASN A 16 3.82 -0.43 40.80
C ASN A 16 2.30 -0.69 40.85
N LEU A 17 1.72 -0.94 42.04
CA LEU A 17 0.29 -1.14 42.22
C LEU A 17 -0.52 0.16 42.25
N LEU A 18 0.12 1.34 42.32
CA LEU A 18 -0.59 2.62 42.44
C LEU A 18 -1.72 2.79 41.41
N PRO A 19 -1.53 2.57 40.09
CA PRO A 19 -2.63 2.69 39.13
C PRO A 19 -3.81 1.76 39.45
N ARG A 20 -3.53 0.53 39.93
CA ARG A 20 -4.57 -0.46 40.28
C ARG A 20 -5.32 -0.07 41.55
N ILE A 21 -4.64 0.53 42.51
CA ILE A 21 -5.25 1.07 43.74
C ILE A 21 -6.16 2.25 43.39
N LEU A 22 -5.70 3.16 42.53
CA LEU A 22 -6.49 4.31 42.09
C LEU A 22 -7.73 3.88 41.29
N MET A 23 -7.62 2.87 40.42
CA MET A 23 -8.79 2.27 39.75
C MET A 23 -9.76 1.57 40.70
N ALA A 24 -9.31 1.17 41.90
CA ALA A 24 -10.15 0.54 42.92
C ALA A 24 -10.93 1.56 43.75
N ALA A 25 -10.62 2.86 43.64
CA ALA A 25 -11.41 3.91 44.27
C ALA A 25 -12.84 3.87 43.74
N LYS A 26 -13.83 3.91 44.64
CA LYS A 26 -15.26 3.76 44.28
C LYS A 26 -15.79 4.90 43.41
N SER A 27 -15.22 6.10 43.55
CA SER A 27 -15.56 7.25 42.71
C SER A 27 -14.50 8.36 42.79
N TRP A 28 -14.59 9.34 41.88
CA TRP A 28 -13.79 10.57 41.86
C TRP A 28 -14.47 11.71 42.63
N ASP A 29 -15.21 11.39 43.70
CA ASP A 29 -15.93 12.36 44.53
C ASP A 29 -15.02 13.02 45.59
N TRP A 30 -15.53 14.09 46.21
CA TRP A 30 -14.77 14.87 47.20
C TRP A 30 -14.28 14.03 48.40
N GLY A 31 -15.05 13.00 48.78
CA GLY A 31 -14.71 12.08 49.86
C GLY A 31 -13.51 11.19 49.53
N CYS A 32 -13.52 10.54 48.35
CA CYS A 32 -12.41 9.71 47.91
C CYS A 32 -11.19 10.55 47.50
N LEU A 33 -11.37 11.71 46.85
CA LEU A 33 -10.27 12.57 46.39
C LEU A 33 -9.35 13.02 47.52
N SER A 34 -9.91 13.40 48.68
CA SER A 34 -9.12 13.76 49.85
C SER A 34 -8.19 12.61 50.30
N GLU A 35 -8.68 11.38 50.28
CA GLU A 35 -7.88 10.21 50.63
C GLU A 35 -6.84 9.87 49.55
N ILE A 36 -7.21 9.99 48.27
CA ILE A 36 -6.30 9.81 47.13
C ILE A 36 -5.14 10.80 47.23
N TYR A 37 -5.40 12.07 47.52
CA TYR A 37 -4.35 13.08 47.59
C TYR A 37 -3.39 12.85 48.76
N LYS A 38 -3.89 12.39 49.90
CA LYS A 38 -3.04 11.94 51.03
C LYS A 38 -2.17 10.76 50.61
N LEU A 39 -2.78 9.76 49.97
CA LEU A 39 -2.07 8.58 49.46
C LEU A 39 -0.95 8.95 48.49
N LEU A 40 -1.18 9.90 47.57
CA LEU A 40 -0.18 10.36 46.60
C LEU A 40 0.96 11.12 47.27
N ALA A 41 0.67 11.94 48.29
CA ALA A 41 1.70 12.69 49.01
C ALA A 41 2.69 11.76 49.72
N ASP A 42 2.19 10.65 50.26
CA ASP A 42 2.99 9.66 50.99
C ASP A 42 3.51 8.52 50.08
N TRP A 43 3.19 8.53 48.78
CA TRP A 43 3.55 7.43 47.88
C TRP A 43 5.05 7.46 47.55
N PRO A 44 5.76 6.31 47.65
CA PRO A 44 7.18 6.25 47.30
C PRO A 44 7.41 6.53 45.81
N GLN A 45 8.65 6.93 45.46
CA GLN A 45 9.02 7.22 44.08
C GLN A 45 8.69 6.05 43.13
N LEU A 46 7.79 6.33 42.18
CA LEU A 46 7.30 5.40 41.18
C LEU A 46 8.29 5.29 40.01
N ASP A 47 8.32 4.12 39.37
CA ASP A 47 9.00 3.94 38.09
C ASP A 47 8.37 4.87 37.02
N PRO A 48 9.17 5.67 36.28
CA PRO A 48 8.64 6.53 35.23
C PRO A 48 7.81 5.79 34.17
N MET A 49 8.10 4.52 33.90
CA MET A 49 7.33 3.70 32.96
C MET A 49 5.91 3.43 33.45
N VAL A 50 5.70 3.35 34.77
CA VAL A 50 4.36 3.18 35.37
C VAL A 50 3.62 4.53 35.41
N ALA A 51 4.33 5.66 35.47
CA ALA A 51 3.72 6.98 35.44
C ALA A 51 2.95 7.26 34.13
N PHE A 52 3.35 6.66 33.00
CA PHE A 52 2.58 6.74 31.75
C PHE A 52 1.16 6.16 31.86
N GLU A 53 0.96 5.14 32.72
CA GLU A 53 -0.36 4.56 32.96
C GLU A 53 -1.31 5.58 33.59
N LEU A 54 -0.80 6.49 34.41
CA LEU A 54 -1.57 7.56 35.05
C LEU A 54 -2.00 8.68 34.09
N LEU A 55 -1.47 8.70 32.85
CA LEU A 55 -1.91 9.62 31.78
C LEU A 55 -3.08 9.05 30.95
N LEU A 56 -3.50 7.80 31.22
CA LEU A 56 -4.62 7.18 30.52
C LEU A 56 -5.94 7.91 30.76
N PRO A 57 -6.92 7.79 29.84
CA PRO A 57 -8.22 8.47 29.96
C PRO A 57 -9.01 8.13 31.22
N GLN A 58 -8.73 6.97 31.83
CA GLN A 58 -9.34 6.52 33.08
C GLN A 58 -8.93 7.33 34.32
N PHE A 59 -7.87 8.14 34.22
CA PHE A 59 -7.41 9.04 35.28
C PHE A 59 -7.56 10.50 34.84
N PRO A 60 -8.76 11.09 34.99
CA PRO A 60 -9.02 12.47 34.56
C PRO A 60 -8.58 13.52 35.59
N ASP A 61 -8.30 13.14 36.84
CA ASP A 61 -7.96 14.06 37.92
C ASP A 61 -6.63 14.81 37.69
N LEU A 62 -6.64 16.11 37.98
CA LEU A 62 -5.51 17.01 37.74
C LEU A 62 -4.30 16.69 38.60
N LYS A 63 -4.48 16.38 39.89
CA LYS A 63 -3.36 16.15 40.81
C LYS A 63 -2.68 14.81 40.55
N ILE A 64 -3.43 13.79 40.12
CA ILE A 64 -2.84 12.52 39.67
C ILE A 64 -1.99 12.74 38.43
N ARG A 65 -2.51 13.49 37.45
CA ARG A 65 -1.75 13.81 36.23
C ARG A 65 -0.52 14.64 36.55
N GLU A 66 -0.64 15.66 37.39
CA GLU A 66 0.50 16.45 37.87
C GLU A 66 1.55 15.58 38.57
N PHE A 67 1.14 14.65 39.43
CA PHE A 67 2.03 13.68 40.07
C PHE A 67 2.77 12.83 39.03
N ALA A 68 2.07 12.32 38.01
CA ALA A 68 2.67 11.56 36.92
C ALA A 68 3.68 12.40 36.12
N ILE A 69 3.33 13.64 35.78
CA ILE A 69 4.19 14.55 35.03
C ILE A 69 5.44 14.93 35.84
N ASN A 70 5.34 15.12 37.15
CA ASN A 70 6.48 15.37 38.03
C ASN A 70 7.49 14.21 38.08
N ILE A 71 7.05 12.98 37.76
CA ILE A 71 7.92 11.82 37.63
C ILE A 71 8.50 11.74 36.21
N ILE A 72 7.67 11.89 35.19
CA ILE A 72 8.06 11.82 33.78
C ILE A 72 9.05 12.95 33.41
N SER A 73 8.90 14.13 33.99
CA SER A 73 9.78 15.28 33.75
C SER A 73 11.24 15.06 34.20
N LYS A 74 11.48 14.03 35.02
CA LYS A 74 12.82 13.61 35.48
C LYS A 74 13.53 12.66 34.51
N ILE A 75 12.82 12.12 33.51
CA ILE A 75 13.44 11.33 32.44
C ILE A 75 14.36 12.26 31.64
N ASN A 76 15.51 11.74 31.22
CA ASN A 76 16.43 12.46 30.34
C ASN A 76 15.67 12.92 29.07
N THR A 77 15.88 14.15 28.64
CA THR A 77 15.16 14.74 27.51
C THR A 77 15.33 13.91 26.24
N ASP A 78 16.51 13.33 25.99
CA ASP A 78 16.75 12.48 24.83
C ASP A 78 15.98 11.16 24.85
N ASP A 79 15.84 10.53 26.03
CA ASP A 79 15.05 9.31 26.20
C ASP A 79 13.55 9.62 26.15
N LEU A 80 13.15 10.82 26.58
CA LEU A 80 11.76 11.26 26.56
C LEU A 80 11.23 11.45 25.13
N VAL A 81 12.11 11.73 24.16
CA VAL A 81 11.73 11.82 22.72
C VAL A 81 11.07 10.53 22.25
N ASP A 82 11.52 9.38 22.75
CA ASP A 82 11.00 8.07 22.39
C ASP A 82 9.57 7.83 22.87
N PHE A 83 8.99 8.72 23.70
CA PHE A 83 7.60 8.65 24.16
C PHE A 83 6.76 9.86 23.72
N LEU A 84 7.36 10.76 22.95
CA LEU A 84 6.76 12.03 22.55
C LEU A 84 5.43 11.88 21.79
N PRO A 85 5.26 10.92 20.84
CA PRO A 85 3.96 10.73 20.19
C PRO A 85 2.82 10.46 21.17
N GLN A 86 3.06 9.64 22.19
CA GLN A 86 2.07 9.29 23.22
C GLN A 86 1.81 10.46 24.15
N LEU A 87 2.83 11.25 24.51
CA LEU A 87 2.66 12.47 25.30
C LEU A 87 1.84 13.52 24.55
N ILE A 88 2.06 13.69 23.23
CA ILE A 88 1.24 14.57 22.40
C ILE A 88 -0.20 14.07 22.33
N GLN A 89 -0.42 12.76 22.17
CA GLN A 89 -1.78 12.21 22.20
C GLN A 89 -2.42 12.34 23.59
N ALA A 90 -1.64 12.26 24.67
CA ALA A 90 -2.13 12.43 26.03
C ALA A 90 -2.69 13.84 26.30
N LEU A 91 -2.21 14.87 25.58
CA LEU A 91 -2.80 16.22 25.64
C LEU A 91 -4.28 16.25 25.25
N LYS A 92 -4.74 15.31 24.40
CA LYS A 92 -6.16 15.20 24.02
C LYS A 92 -7.05 14.73 25.18
N PHE A 93 -6.46 14.22 26.26
CA PHE A 93 -7.15 13.78 27.47
C PHE A 93 -7.05 14.80 28.62
N GLU A 94 -6.38 15.93 28.41
CA GLU A 94 -6.30 16.99 29.41
C GLU A 94 -7.59 17.80 29.48
N SER A 95 -8.01 18.14 30.70
CA SER A 95 -9.24 18.92 30.92
C SER A 95 -9.07 20.40 30.54
N TYR A 96 -7.83 20.91 30.62
CA TYR A 96 -7.51 22.31 30.38
C TYR A 96 -6.31 22.44 29.44
N HIS A 97 -6.30 23.49 28.61
CA HIS A 97 -5.18 23.78 27.71
C HIS A 97 -3.87 24.08 28.46
N ASN A 98 -3.96 24.73 29.62
CA ASN A 98 -2.83 24.99 30.49
C ASN A 98 -2.67 23.84 31.51
N SER A 99 -2.23 22.68 31.03
CA SER A 99 -1.95 21.51 31.86
C SER A 99 -0.46 21.38 32.19
N SER A 100 -0.14 20.66 33.27
CA SER A 100 1.25 20.35 33.64
C SER A 100 1.98 19.61 32.51
N LEU A 101 1.26 18.76 31.76
CA LEU A 101 1.80 18.07 30.58
C LEU A 101 2.18 19.07 29.47
N ALA A 102 1.33 20.04 29.16
CA ALA A 102 1.62 21.05 28.16
C ALA A 102 2.82 21.92 28.54
N GLN A 103 2.91 22.34 29.81
CA GLN A 103 4.05 23.09 30.34
C GLN A 103 5.34 22.28 30.24
N MET A 104 5.33 21.02 30.68
CA MET A 104 6.48 20.14 30.60
C MET A 104 6.97 19.98 29.15
N LEU A 105 6.08 19.75 28.18
CA LEU A 105 6.47 19.59 26.77
C LEU A 105 7.14 20.86 26.21
N LEU A 106 6.65 22.04 26.57
CA LEU A 106 7.24 23.33 26.18
C LEU A 106 8.61 23.52 26.84
N GLU A 107 8.73 23.27 28.13
CA GLU A 107 9.99 23.37 28.86
C GLU A 107 11.06 22.42 28.30
N GLN A 108 10.69 21.18 27.98
CA GLN A 108 11.62 20.20 27.39
C GLN A 108 12.02 20.58 25.97
N SER A 109 11.12 21.20 25.19
CA SER A 109 11.44 21.75 23.87
C SER A 109 12.48 22.88 23.96
N CYS A 110 12.43 23.72 25.00
CA CYS A 110 13.44 24.74 25.21
C CYS A 110 14.82 24.17 25.62
N LYS A 111 14.87 22.94 26.16
CA LYS A 111 16.12 22.29 26.61
C LYS A 111 16.84 21.53 25.50
N SER A 112 16.12 20.98 24.53
CA SER A 112 16.72 20.14 23.47
C SER A 112 16.14 20.48 22.08
N ILE A 113 17.04 20.79 21.15
CA ILE A 113 16.70 21.02 19.74
C ILE A 113 16.08 19.76 19.12
N ARG A 114 16.60 18.57 19.46
CA ARG A 114 16.06 17.29 18.98
C ARG A 114 14.62 17.10 19.45
N PHE A 115 14.35 17.39 20.72
CA PHE A 115 13.01 17.30 21.28
C PHE A 115 12.06 18.31 20.63
N ALA A 116 12.48 19.59 20.53
CA ALA A 116 11.67 20.64 19.90
C ALA A 116 11.33 20.32 18.45
N HIS A 117 12.31 19.82 17.69
CA HIS A 117 12.15 19.46 16.28
C HIS A 117 11.15 18.30 16.12
N GLN A 118 11.31 17.23 16.91
CA GLN A 118 10.37 16.11 16.87
C GLN A 118 8.96 16.53 17.34
N PHE A 119 8.87 17.39 18.37
CA PHE A 119 7.61 17.93 18.87
C PHE A 119 6.87 18.72 17.78
N PHE A 120 7.59 19.59 17.06
CA PHE A 120 7.04 20.33 15.93
C PHE A 120 6.58 19.40 14.80
N CYS A 121 7.40 18.42 14.43
CA CYS A 121 7.06 17.46 13.37
C CYS A 121 5.83 16.63 13.73
N CYS A 122 5.73 16.10 14.95
CA CYS A 122 4.57 15.33 15.39
C CYS A 122 3.29 16.18 15.47
N ARG A 123 3.36 17.45 15.89
CA ARG A 123 2.21 18.37 15.88
C ARG A 123 1.74 18.73 14.47
N SER A 124 2.68 18.99 13.57
CA SER A 124 2.37 19.43 12.19
C SER A 124 1.56 18.39 11.41
N VAL A 125 1.72 17.10 11.74
CA VAL A 125 0.94 16.00 11.16
C VAL A 125 -0.54 16.06 11.57
N ASP A 126 -0.84 16.53 12.78
CA ASP A 126 -2.21 16.65 13.29
C ASP A 126 -2.92 17.93 12.78
N GLU A 127 -2.19 18.96 12.33
CA GLU A 127 -2.74 20.27 11.90
C GLU A 127 -2.86 20.45 10.36
N PHE A 128 -2.05 19.75 9.53
CA PHE A 128 -2.02 20.00 8.07
C PHE A 128 -2.83 18.99 7.24
N CYS A 129 -4.12 19.24 7.04
CA CYS A 129 -4.92 18.63 5.97
C CYS A 129 -5.13 19.64 4.84
N LEU A 130 -4.27 19.66 3.81
CA LEU A 130 -4.57 20.27 2.52
C LEU A 130 -3.67 19.74 1.38
N GLU A 131 -4.25 19.77 0.19
CA GLU A 131 -3.94 19.05 -1.04
C GLU A 131 -2.52 19.21 -1.60
N SER A 132 -2.06 18.20 -2.36
CA SER A 132 -1.67 18.38 -3.78
C SER A 132 -1.21 17.06 -4.41
N ARG A 133 -1.68 16.78 -5.63
CA ARG A 133 -1.19 15.72 -6.53
C ARG A 133 -0.36 16.38 -7.63
N GLY A 134 0.86 15.89 -7.84
CA GLY A 134 1.82 16.36 -8.85
C GLY A 134 3.12 16.85 -8.22
N ILE A 135 3.94 15.91 -7.73
CA ILE A 135 4.90 16.20 -6.64
C ILE A 135 6.35 16.18 -7.10
N LEU A 136 6.84 15.15 -7.83
CA LEU A 136 8.29 14.96 -7.95
C LEU A 136 9.06 16.16 -8.53
N ARG A 137 8.69 16.71 -9.70
CA ARG A 137 9.44 17.84 -10.30
C ARG A 137 9.10 19.19 -9.69
N ARG A 138 7.87 19.40 -9.23
CA ARG A 138 7.45 20.65 -8.59
C ARG A 138 8.07 20.79 -7.19
N GLU A 139 8.06 19.71 -6.41
CA GLU A 139 8.68 19.68 -5.08
C GLU A 139 10.21 19.66 -5.16
N LEU A 140 10.82 18.98 -6.14
CA LEU A 140 12.28 19.08 -6.34
C LEU A 140 12.70 20.50 -6.76
N GLN A 141 11.89 21.18 -7.58
CA GLN A 141 12.13 22.58 -7.94
C GLN A 141 11.96 23.51 -6.73
N VAL A 142 10.91 23.33 -5.92
CA VAL A 142 10.72 24.08 -4.66
C VAL A 142 11.85 23.80 -3.67
N LEU A 143 12.33 22.56 -3.58
CA LEU A 143 13.49 22.22 -2.76
C LEU A 143 14.76 22.87 -3.31
N TYR A 144 14.95 22.87 -4.62
CA TYR A 144 16.09 23.51 -5.27
C TYR A 144 16.09 25.03 -5.05
N GLU A 145 14.96 25.70 -5.24
CA GLU A 145 14.77 27.13 -4.96
C GLU A 145 15.05 27.44 -3.47
N ARG A 146 14.59 26.57 -2.55
CA ARG A 146 14.92 26.71 -1.12
C ARG A 146 16.40 26.49 -0.81
N PHE A 147 17.08 25.60 -1.53
CA PHE A 147 18.54 25.45 -1.43
C PHE A 147 19.27 26.66 -2.04
N GLU A 148 18.77 27.27 -3.10
CA GLU A 148 19.32 28.51 -3.65
C GLU A 148 19.14 29.70 -2.68
N GLU A 149 17.99 29.80 -2.01
CA GLU A 149 17.71 30.87 -1.04
C GLU A 149 18.49 30.71 0.29
N LYS A 150 18.52 29.49 0.86
CA LYS A 150 19.08 29.25 2.20
C LYS A 150 20.47 28.61 2.20
N GLY A 151 20.93 28.07 1.07
CA GLY A 151 22.19 27.35 0.94
C GLY A 151 22.22 25.96 1.60
N ARG A 152 21.51 25.76 2.73
CA ARG A 152 21.52 24.51 3.52
C ARG A 152 20.18 24.26 4.21
N LEU A 153 19.85 22.99 4.42
CA LEU A 153 18.63 22.55 5.10
C LEU A 153 18.94 21.39 6.05
N LEU A 154 18.20 21.30 7.15
CA LEU A 154 18.25 20.16 8.08
C LEU A 154 17.30 19.05 7.63
N MET A 155 17.70 17.79 7.82
CA MET A 155 16.85 16.66 7.48
C MET A 155 15.66 16.56 8.44
N PRO A 156 14.41 16.44 7.93
CA PRO A 156 13.22 16.41 8.78
C PRO A 156 13.21 15.28 9.80
N TYR A 157 13.75 14.11 9.47
CA TYR A 157 13.78 12.97 10.39
C TYR A 157 15.01 12.92 11.29
N ASN A 158 16.03 13.76 11.04
CA ASN A 158 17.24 13.85 11.86
C ASN A 158 17.86 15.26 11.76
N PRO A 159 17.65 16.13 12.77
CA PRO A 159 18.12 17.51 12.73
C PRO A 159 19.65 17.64 12.82
N SER A 160 20.38 16.57 13.14
CA SER A 160 21.85 16.55 13.14
C SER A 160 22.44 16.42 11.73
N ILE A 161 21.62 16.08 10.73
CA ILE A 161 22.05 15.93 9.34
C ILE A 161 21.71 17.20 8.58
N GLU A 162 22.74 17.91 8.13
CA GLU A 162 22.63 19.09 7.26
C GLU A 162 22.94 18.69 5.81
N VAL A 163 22.05 19.08 4.90
CA VAL A 163 22.17 18.84 3.46
C VAL A 163 22.31 20.18 2.73
N CYS A 164 23.08 20.18 1.63
CA CYS A 164 23.38 21.39 0.84
C CYS A 164 22.80 21.34 -0.57
N GLY A 165 22.12 20.25 -0.94
CA GLY A 165 21.45 20.12 -2.23
C GLY A 165 21.01 18.70 -2.53
N VAL A 166 20.43 18.51 -3.71
CA VAL A 166 19.96 17.21 -4.21
C VAL A 166 20.85 16.73 -5.36
N ASP A 167 21.27 15.47 -5.33
CA ASP A 167 21.89 14.82 -6.48
C ASP A 167 20.81 14.23 -7.40
N ILE A 168 20.33 15.06 -8.32
CA ILE A 168 19.25 14.73 -9.26
C ILE A 168 19.59 13.49 -10.10
N LYS A 169 20.86 13.28 -10.45
CA LYS A 169 21.28 12.15 -11.30
C LYS A 169 21.10 10.81 -10.60
N SER A 170 21.29 10.79 -9.29
CA SER A 170 21.17 9.59 -8.45
C SER A 170 19.75 9.38 -7.90
N CYS A 171 18.85 10.36 -8.07
CA CYS A 171 17.43 10.23 -7.71
C CYS A 171 16.68 9.34 -8.71
N SER A 172 15.75 8.54 -8.20
CA SER A 172 14.94 7.65 -9.04
C SER A 172 13.56 7.42 -8.41
N TYR A 173 12.77 6.49 -8.95
CA TYR A 173 11.52 6.04 -8.35
C TYR A 173 11.55 4.53 -8.20
N PHE A 174 10.90 4.00 -7.17
CA PHE A 174 10.72 2.56 -7.02
C PHE A 174 9.52 2.10 -7.87
N THR A 175 9.63 0.92 -8.49
CA THR A 175 8.59 0.36 -9.36
C THR A 175 7.48 -0.37 -8.57
N SER A 176 7.10 0.14 -7.40
CA SER A 176 6.01 -0.41 -6.57
C SER A 176 4.68 0.27 -6.86
N ASN A 177 3.57 -0.27 -6.33
CA ASN A 177 2.22 0.26 -6.58
C ASN A 177 2.05 1.76 -6.25
N ALA A 178 2.78 2.26 -5.25
CA ALA A 178 2.71 3.65 -4.80
C ALA A 178 3.75 4.57 -5.48
N PHE A 179 4.65 4.03 -6.32
CA PHE A 179 5.74 4.75 -6.98
C PHE A 179 6.50 5.74 -6.07
N PRO A 180 7.02 5.31 -4.91
CA PRO A 180 7.74 6.19 -4.02
C PRO A 180 9.04 6.68 -4.65
N LEU A 181 9.48 7.86 -4.24
CA LEU A 181 10.62 8.57 -4.81
C LEU A 181 11.87 8.26 -4.01
N LYS A 182 12.93 7.82 -4.68
CA LYS A 182 14.28 7.72 -4.12
C LYS A 182 14.97 9.07 -4.28
N LEU A 183 15.23 9.73 -3.17
CA LEU A 183 15.93 11.00 -3.09
C LEU A 183 17.35 10.78 -2.55
N VAL A 184 18.31 11.45 -3.18
CA VAL A 184 19.71 11.44 -2.76
C VAL A 184 20.14 12.88 -2.51
N PHE A 185 20.44 13.20 -1.25
CA PHE A 185 20.87 14.52 -0.85
C PHE A 185 22.39 14.56 -0.67
N LYS A 186 22.98 15.69 -1.04
CA LYS A 186 24.40 15.97 -0.80
C LYS A 186 24.57 16.42 0.64
N ASN A 187 25.45 15.74 1.35
CA ASN A 187 25.79 16.10 2.71
C ASN A 187 26.55 17.44 2.72
N SER A 188 26.21 18.34 3.64
CA SER A 188 26.97 19.59 3.84
C SER A 188 28.41 19.31 4.29
N ASN A 189 28.64 18.20 4.99
CA ASN A 189 29.98 17.70 5.27
C ASN A 189 30.51 16.90 4.07
N GLN A 190 31.50 17.46 3.38
CA GLN A 190 32.11 16.86 2.19
C GLN A 190 32.78 15.49 2.44
N LYS A 191 33.08 15.14 3.69
CA LYS A 191 33.67 13.84 4.05
C LYS A 191 32.64 12.77 4.39
N ALA A 192 31.36 13.14 4.48
CA ALA A 192 30.29 12.23 4.84
C ALA A 192 29.56 11.72 3.59
N ASP A 193 29.01 10.51 3.70
CA ASP A 193 28.28 9.89 2.60
C ASP A 193 27.01 10.69 2.24
N PRO A 194 26.53 10.57 0.98
CA PRO A 194 25.25 11.10 0.58
C PRO A 194 24.12 10.55 1.45
N VAL A 195 23.09 11.36 1.67
CA VAL A 195 21.94 11.00 2.49
C VAL A 195 20.85 10.45 1.59
N TYR A 196 20.46 9.20 1.82
CA TYR A 196 19.44 8.52 1.03
C TYR A 196 18.11 8.53 1.77
N ALA A 197 17.06 8.98 1.09
CA ALA A 197 15.71 8.99 1.64
C ALA A 197 14.68 8.53 0.60
N MET A 198 13.60 7.92 1.08
CA MET A 198 12.43 7.57 0.30
C MET A 198 11.30 8.53 0.67
N TYR A 199 10.74 9.21 -0.33
CA TYR A 199 9.53 10.01 -0.14
C TYR A 199 8.31 9.24 -0.68
N LYS A 200 7.36 8.96 0.21
CA LYS A 200 6.16 8.15 -0.08
C LYS A 200 4.93 9.06 -0.07
N VAL A 201 4.06 8.89 -1.07
CA VAL A 201 2.77 9.61 -1.19
C VAL A 201 1.68 8.59 -1.46
N GLY A 202 0.56 8.70 -0.75
CA GLY A 202 -0.57 7.79 -0.84
C GLY A 202 -0.74 6.89 0.39
N ASP A 203 0.31 6.71 1.19
CA ASP A 203 0.36 5.82 2.35
C ASP A 203 0.55 6.57 3.67
N ASP A 204 -0.15 6.11 4.70
CA ASP A 204 -0.11 6.70 6.04
C ASP A 204 1.07 6.17 6.86
N LEU A 205 2.18 6.91 6.86
CA LEU A 205 3.41 6.53 7.55
C LEU A 205 3.33 6.60 9.08
N ARG A 206 2.23 7.09 9.66
CA ARG A 206 2.08 7.14 11.13
C ARG A 206 2.09 5.73 11.75
N GLN A 207 1.66 4.72 10.98
CA GLN A 207 1.73 3.32 11.36
C GLN A 207 3.17 2.83 11.48
N ASP A 208 3.98 3.10 10.45
CA ASP A 208 5.41 2.77 10.43
C ASP A 208 6.16 3.49 11.56
N MET A 209 5.88 4.78 11.76
CA MET A 209 6.45 5.55 12.86
C MET A 209 6.17 4.91 14.22
N LEU A 210 4.91 4.58 14.51
CA LEU A 210 4.54 3.97 15.79
C LEU A 210 5.19 2.58 15.95
N THR A 211 5.25 1.79 14.88
CA THR A 211 5.87 0.46 14.91
C THR A 211 7.36 0.55 15.19
N LEU A 212 8.09 1.39 14.45
CA LEU A 212 9.53 1.62 14.64
C LEU A 212 9.84 2.16 16.03
N GLN A 213 8.99 3.05 16.54
CA GLN A 213 9.08 3.54 17.91
C GLN A 213 8.94 2.40 18.93
N MET A 214 7.98 1.50 18.76
CA MET A 214 7.84 0.34 19.65
C MET A 214 9.04 -0.59 19.57
N VAL A 215 9.59 -0.81 18.37
CA VAL A 215 10.82 -1.61 18.18
C VAL A 215 12.02 -0.96 18.87
N ASN A 216 12.18 0.37 18.79
CA ASN A 216 13.21 1.10 19.55
C ASN A 216 13.06 0.89 21.06
N ILE A 217 11.84 1.01 21.59
CA ILE A 217 11.58 0.80 23.02
C ILE A 217 11.90 -0.64 23.41
N MET A 218 11.56 -1.64 22.59
CA MET A 218 11.92 -3.05 22.82
C MET A 218 13.45 -3.23 22.89
N ASP A 219 14.18 -2.63 21.94
CA ASP A 219 15.64 -2.69 21.90
C ASP A 219 16.28 -2.06 23.15
N GLN A 220 15.81 -0.90 23.57
CA GLN A 220 16.27 -0.26 24.80
C GLN A 220 16.01 -1.11 26.05
N LEU A 221 14.88 -1.84 26.11
CA LEU A 221 14.58 -2.75 27.21
C LEU A 221 15.51 -3.97 27.21
N TRP A 222 15.84 -4.52 26.04
CA TRP A 222 16.79 -5.62 25.92
C TRP A 222 18.22 -5.19 26.29
N LEU A 223 18.67 -4.03 25.79
CA LEU A 223 19.99 -3.48 26.12
C LEU A 223 20.15 -3.19 27.61
N LYS A 224 19.10 -2.70 28.29
CA LYS A 224 19.09 -2.52 29.76
C LYS A 224 19.28 -3.83 30.54
N GLN A 225 18.94 -4.97 29.94
CA GLN A 225 19.17 -6.30 30.50
C GLN A 225 20.43 -6.98 29.92
N SER A 226 21.32 -6.19 29.30
CA SER A 226 22.56 -6.65 28.67
C SER A 226 22.34 -7.66 27.53
N LEU A 227 21.17 -7.63 26.88
CA LEU A 227 20.86 -8.44 25.72
C LEU A 227 20.86 -7.56 24.47
N ASP A 228 21.96 -7.57 23.72
CA ASP A 228 22.08 -6.85 22.45
C ASP A 228 21.66 -7.75 21.28
N LEU A 229 20.42 -7.57 20.81
CA LEU A 229 19.88 -8.31 19.67
C LEU A 229 20.27 -7.72 18.31
N LYS A 230 21.19 -6.75 18.26
CA LYS A 230 21.67 -6.15 17.00
C LYS A 230 20.51 -5.61 16.15
N MET A 231 19.54 -4.95 16.79
CA MET A 231 18.39 -4.39 16.09
C MET A 231 18.82 -3.23 15.19
N ILE A 232 18.39 -3.26 13.93
CA ILE A 232 18.45 -2.09 13.06
C ILE A 232 17.07 -1.48 12.99
N THR A 233 16.98 -0.21 13.35
CA THR A 233 15.82 0.65 13.11
C THR A 233 16.23 1.79 12.20
N PHE A 234 15.27 2.36 11.48
CA PHE A 234 15.49 3.48 10.58
C PHE A 234 14.48 4.58 10.85
N SER A 235 14.80 5.79 10.44
CA SER A 235 13.96 6.94 10.69
C SER A 235 12.77 6.96 9.72
N CYS A 236 11.57 7.15 10.26
CA CYS A 236 10.36 7.34 9.49
C CYS A 236 9.65 8.58 10.02
N LEU A 237 9.21 9.47 9.14
CA LEU A 237 8.48 10.66 9.52
C LEU A 237 7.34 10.93 8.56
N ALA A 238 6.11 10.90 9.08
CA ALA A 238 4.95 11.46 8.41
C ALA A 238 5.13 12.98 8.32
N THR A 239 5.03 13.53 7.11
CA THR A 239 5.09 14.99 6.88
C THR A 239 3.71 15.58 6.62
N GLY A 240 2.68 14.73 6.57
CA GLY A 240 1.28 15.10 6.48
C GLY A 240 0.40 13.88 6.15
N PRO A 241 -0.88 14.11 5.83
CA PRO A 241 -1.83 13.04 5.55
C PRO A 241 -1.39 12.19 4.35
N LYS A 242 -1.20 10.90 4.59
CA LYS A 242 -0.79 9.93 3.58
C LYS A 242 0.49 10.32 2.82
N LYS A 243 1.41 11.01 3.47
CA LYS A 243 2.71 11.38 2.89
C LYS A 243 3.79 11.45 3.96
N GLY A 244 5.02 11.14 3.57
CA GLY A 244 6.16 11.28 4.47
C GLY A 244 7.47 10.81 3.87
N ILE A 245 8.49 10.83 4.73
CA ILE A 245 9.87 10.54 4.39
C ILE A 245 10.37 9.38 5.24
N ILE A 246 11.12 8.47 4.62
CA ILE A 246 11.70 7.29 5.23
C ILE A 246 13.20 7.30 4.92
N GLU A 247 14.03 7.04 5.92
CA GLU A 247 15.46 6.83 5.75
C GLU A 247 15.71 5.55 4.95
N LEU A 248 16.60 5.61 3.95
CA LEU A 248 17.02 4.43 3.20
C LEU A 248 18.27 3.83 3.82
N VAL A 249 18.14 2.63 4.38
CA VAL A 249 19.26 1.85 4.91
C VAL A 249 20.16 1.41 3.74
N THR A 250 21.39 1.91 3.71
CA THR A 250 22.39 1.56 2.69
C THR A 250 22.92 0.14 2.86
N GLU A 251 23.56 -0.40 1.80
CA GLU A 251 24.18 -1.73 1.81
C GLU A 251 23.21 -2.86 2.21
N SER A 252 21.95 -2.73 1.83
CA SER A 252 20.91 -3.69 2.16
C SER A 252 20.09 -4.08 0.94
N ASP A 253 19.67 -5.34 0.90
CA ASP A 253 18.80 -5.90 -0.13
C ASP A 253 17.62 -6.63 0.51
N THR A 254 16.46 -6.58 -0.14
CA THR A 254 15.30 -7.41 0.26
C THR A 254 15.65 -8.90 0.12
N LEU A 255 15.15 -9.75 1.01
CA LEU A 255 15.35 -11.20 0.93
C LEU A 255 14.85 -11.77 -0.40
N ARG A 256 13.78 -11.20 -0.97
CA ARG A 256 13.31 -11.60 -2.31
C ARG A 256 14.39 -11.38 -3.38
N LYS A 257 14.98 -10.19 -3.43
CA LYS A 257 16.05 -9.88 -4.42
C LYS A 257 17.22 -10.86 -4.29
N ILE A 258 17.59 -11.19 -3.05
CA ILE A 258 18.63 -12.19 -2.76
C ILE A 258 18.22 -13.57 -3.28
N GLN A 259 17.02 -14.04 -2.98
CA GLN A 259 16.52 -15.35 -3.41
C GLN A 259 16.39 -15.46 -4.94
N ILE A 260 15.87 -14.42 -5.61
CA ILE A 260 15.70 -14.38 -7.07
C ILE A 260 17.04 -14.42 -7.80
N SER A 261 18.11 -13.89 -7.20
CA SER A 261 19.45 -13.98 -7.78
C SER A 261 19.91 -15.43 -8.01
N SER A 262 19.34 -16.40 -7.26
CA SER A 262 19.56 -17.84 -7.42
C SER A 262 18.51 -18.57 -8.28
N GLY A 263 17.64 -17.82 -8.98
CA GLY A 263 16.56 -18.28 -9.86
C GLY A 263 15.14 -18.04 -9.32
N VAL A 264 14.11 -18.20 -10.17
CA VAL A 264 12.68 -18.00 -9.80
C VAL A 264 12.21 -18.95 -8.70
N THR A 265 12.87 -20.10 -8.54
CA THR A 265 12.64 -21.09 -7.46
C THR A 265 13.56 -20.90 -6.26
N GLY A 266 14.33 -19.80 -6.21
CA GLY A 266 15.32 -19.55 -5.16
C GLY A 266 14.74 -19.48 -3.75
N SER A 267 13.46 -19.12 -3.59
CA SER A 267 12.75 -19.14 -2.29
C SER A 267 12.56 -20.54 -1.69
N PHE A 268 12.79 -21.61 -2.47
CA PHE A 268 12.76 -23.00 -2.01
C PHE A 268 14.17 -23.60 -1.83
N LYS A 269 15.23 -22.81 -2.07
CA LYS A 269 16.60 -23.24 -1.86
C LYS A 269 17.07 -22.72 -0.49
N ASP A 270 17.79 -23.55 0.25
CA ASP A 270 18.28 -23.18 1.59
C ASP A 270 19.55 -22.31 1.56
N ARG A 271 20.29 -22.32 0.44
CA ARG A 271 21.61 -21.67 0.30
C ARG A 271 21.66 -20.17 -0.06
N PRO A 272 20.67 -19.51 -0.68
CA PRO A 272 20.83 -18.15 -1.23
C PRO A 272 21.31 -17.10 -0.23
N ILE A 273 20.78 -17.10 0.99
CA ILE A 273 21.17 -16.13 2.02
C ILE A 273 22.62 -16.37 2.47
N LYS A 274 22.99 -17.63 2.71
CA LYS A 274 24.38 -18.00 3.08
C LYS A 274 25.37 -17.58 2.00
N GLU A 275 25.09 -17.90 0.74
CA GLU A 275 25.95 -17.52 -0.39
C GLU A 275 26.07 -16.01 -0.54
N TRP A 276 24.98 -15.26 -0.33
CA TRP A 276 25.01 -13.80 -0.38
C TRP A 276 25.84 -13.19 0.75
N LEU A 277 25.74 -13.72 1.98
CA LEU A 277 26.57 -13.30 3.11
C LEU A 277 28.05 -13.60 2.87
N GLN A 278 28.37 -14.80 2.35
CA GLN A 278 29.76 -15.17 2.02
C GLN A 278 30.36 -14.30 0.91
N ARG A 279 29.56 -13.87 -0.07
CA ARG A 279 30.04 -12.97 -1.14
C ARG A 279 30.44 -11.58 -0.62
N HIS A 280 29.73 -11.06 0.37
CA HIS A 280 30.00 -9.74 0.95
C HIS A 280 30.97 -9.77 2.13
N ASN A 281 31.23 -10.95 2.70
CA ASN A 281 32.10 -11.15 3.85
C ASN A 281 33.14 -12.24 3.50
N PRO A 282 34.21 -11.88 2.75
CA PRO A 282 35.13 -12.85 2.17
C PRO A 282 36.04 -13.53 3.21
N THR A 283 36.29 -12.88 4.35
CA THR A 283 37.09 -13.48 5.43
C THR A 283 36.21 -14.29 6.37
N GLU A 284 36.77 -15.39 6.90
CA GLU A 284 36.05 -16.25 7.86
C GLU A 284 35.59 -15.48 9.11
N LEU A 285 36.40 -14.53 9.58
CA LEU A 285 36.06 -13.70 10.73
C LEU A 285 34.87 -12.76 10.44
N GLU A 286 34.85 -12.12 9.27
CA GLU A 286 33.73 -11.25 8.86
C GLU A 286 32.46 -12.06 8.63
N TYR A 287 32.56 -13.21 7.96
CA TYR A 287 31.42 -14.08 7.73
C TYR A 287 30.81 -14.56 9.05
N ARG A 288 31.65 -15.01 9.99
CA ARG A 288 31.19 -15.43 11.32
C ARG A 288 30.47 -14.30 12.06
N LYS A 289 31.00 -13.07 12.03
CA LYS A 289 30.34 -11.89 12.60
C LYS A 289 29.01 -11.58 11.91
N ALA A 290 28.93 -11.72 10.60
CA ALA A 290 27.71 -11.49 9.84
C ALA A 290 26.63 -12.54 10.19
N VAL A 291 27.00 -13.82 10.33
CA VAL A 291 26.08 -14.88 10.78
C VAL A 291 25.63 -14.66 12.23
N GLU A 292 26.51 -14.17 13.10
CA GLU A 292 26.15 -13.77 14.46
C GLU A 292 25.13 -12.62 14.44
N ASN A 293 25.44 -11.51 13.78
CA ASN A 293 24.52 -10.38 13.63
C ASN A 293 23.17 -10.82 13.04
N PHE A 294 23.17 -11.72 12.07
CA PHE A 294 21.96 -12.30 11.48
C PHE A 294 21.13 -13.06 12.52
N THR A 295 21.78 -13.89 13.33
CA THR A 295 21.12 -14.72 14.34
C THR A 295 20.46 -13.86 15.42
N TYR A 296 21.17 -12.86 15.93
CA TYR A 296 20.67 -11.95 16.96
C TYR A 296 19.54 -11.04 16.43
N SER A 297 19.73 -10.40 15.28
CA SER A 297 18.72 -9.51 14.68
C SER A 297 17.48 -10.26 14.23
N CYS A 298 17.63 -11.49 13.71
CA CYS A 298 16.50 -12.36 13.38
C CYS A 298 15.72 -12.75 14.64
N ALA A 299 16.39 -13.07 15.75
CA ALA A 299 15.72 -13.38 17.03
C ALA A 299 14.91 -12.18 17.54
N GLY A 300 15.50 -10.97 17.53
CA GLY A 300 14.83 -9.74 17.94
C GLY A 300 13.60 -9.41 17.09
N TYR A 301 13.72 -9.48 15.76
CA TYR A 301 12.58 -9.24 14.86
C TYR A 301 11.51 -10.33 14.91
N CYS A 302 11.86 -11.60 15.17
CA CYS A 302 10.87 -12.66 15.41
C CYS A 302 9.99 -12.33 16.63
N VAL A 303 10.60 -11.91 17.74
CA VAL A 303 9.89 -11.52 18.96
C VAL A 303 9.10 -10.23 18.76
N ALA A 304 9.71 -9.19 18.17
CA ALA A 304 9.05 -7.90 17.96
C ALA A 304 7.82 -8.01 17.04
N THR A 305 7.95 -8.70 15.90
CA THR A 305 6.84 -8.86 14.94
C THR A 305 5.71 -9.76 15.47
N TYR A 306 6.03 -10.70 16.36
CA TYR A 306 5.03 -11.48 17.10
C TYR A 306 4.24 -10.61 18.06
N VAL A 307 4.93 -9.88 18.95
CA VAL A 307 4.28 -9.03 19.97
C VAL A 307 3.42 -7.94 19.33
N LEU A 308 3.90 -7.33 18.24
CA LEU A 308 3.19 -6.28 17.52
C LEU A 308 2.16 -6.80 16.51
N GLY A 309 2.14 -8.11 16.23
CA GLY A 309 1.18 -8.71 15.29
C GLY A 309 1.26 -8.14 13.87
N VAL A 310 2.47 -7.83 13.39
CA VAL A 310 2.71 -7.27 12.03
C VAL A 310 2.15 -8.24 10.98
N GLY A 311 1.22 -7.87 10.12
CA GLY A 311 0.55 -8.82 9.22
C GLY A 311 1.35 -9.15 7.95
N ASP A 312 1.87 -8.12 7.29
CA ASP A 312 2.40 -8.20 5.92
C ASP A 312 3.86 -8.69 5.88
N ARG A 313 4.07 -9.96 6.26
CA ARG A 313 5.38 -10.56 6.48
C ARG A 313 5.83 -11.37 5.27
N HIS A 314 6.14 -10.71 4.16
CA HIS A 314 6.71 -11.36 2.98
C HIS A 314 8.16 -10.98 2.71
N ASN A 315 8.89 -11.78 1.92
CA ASN A 315 10.33 -11.60 1.69
C ASN A 315 10.71 -10.26 1.02
N ASP A 316 9.75 -9.51 0.47
CA ASP A 316 9.97 -8.11 0.03
C ASP A 316 10.02 -7.10 1.20
N ASN A 317 9.42 -7.44 2.34
CA ASN A 317 9.33 -6.61 3.53
C ASN A 317 10.38 -6.98 4.59
N ILE A 318 11.30 -7.87 4.24
CA ILE A 318 12.44 -8.25 5.07
C ILE A 318 13.70 -7.91 4.28
N MET A 319 14.57 -7.12 4.88
CA MET A 319 15.84 -6.71 4.31
C MET A 319 17.01 -7.28 5.10
N LEU A 320 18.12 -7.49 4.42
CA LEU A 320 19.38 -7.97 4.99
C LEU A 320 20.49 -7.00 4.60
N LYS A 321 21.22 -6.48 5.61
CA LYS A 321 22.41 -5.65 5.40
C LYS A 321 23.63 -6.54 5.14
N GLN A 322 24.61 -6.04 4.37
CA GLN A 322 25.86 -6.76 4.07
C GLN A 322 26.62 -7.19 5.34
N SER A 323 26.49 -6.43 6.43
CA SER A 323 27.03 -6.74 7.75
C SER A 323 26.30 -7.86 8.52
N GLY A 324 25.28 -8.47 7.93
CA GLY A 324 24.52 -9.59 8.50
C GLY A 324 23.24 -9.21 9.24
N HIS A 325 22.95 -7.93 9.45
CA HIS A 325 21.79 -7.49 10.21
C HIS A 325 20.49 -7.63 9.40
N LEU A 326 19.52 -8.38 9.92
CA LEU A 326 18.18 -8.55 9.38
C LEU A 326 17.24 -7.50 9.98
N PHE A 327 16.40 -6.89 9.15
CA PHE A 327 15.37 -5.96 9.62
C PHE A 327 14.11 -5.99 8.76
N HIS A 328 12.98 -5.63 9.36
CA HIS A 328 11.69 -5.53 8.67
C HIS A 328 11.42 -4.11 8.18
N ILE A 329 10.72 -3.99 7.06
CA ILE A 329 10.25 -2.73 6.48
C ILE A 329 8.76 -2.83 6.13
N ASP A 330 8.14 -1.69 5.83
CA ASP A 330 6.73 -1.55 5.43
C ASP A 330 5.75 -2.18 6.45
N PHE A 331 5.50 -1.44 7.54
CA PHE A 331 4.62 -1.84 8.63
C PHE A 331 3.17 -1.40 8.42
N SER A 332 2.76 -1.19 7.17
CA SER A 332 1.45 -0.65 6.79
C SER A 332 0.22 -1.47 7.25
N LYS A 333 0.45 -2.62 7.90
CA LYS A 333 -0.56 -3.47 8.57
C LYS A 333 0.04 -4.15 9.80
N PHE A 334 -0.40 -3.78 10.99
CA PHE A 334 0.05 -4.37 12.26
C PHE A 334 -1.10 -4.47 13.27
N LEU A 335 -0.90 -5.18 14.39
CA LEU A 335 -1.90 -5.45 15.45
C LEU A 335 -3.03 -6.41 15.05
N GLY A 336 -2.77 -7.34 14.12
CA GLY A 336 -3.70 -8.44 13.83
C GLY A 336 -4.85 -8.10 12.87
N ASP A 337 -4.82 -6.95 12.18
CA ASP A 337 -5.67 -6.64 11.03
C ASP A 337 -5.42 -7.66 9.92
N THR A 338 -6.13 -8.78 9.98
CA THR A 338 -5.83 -9.98 9.20
C THR A 338 -6.37 -9.81 7.78
N GLN A 339 -5.53 -10.03 6.76
CA GLN A 339 -6.05 -10.15 5.40
C GLN A 339 -6.95 -11.39 5.31
N MET A 340 -8.23 -11.15 5.02
CA MET A 340 -9.19 -12.19 4.67
C MET A 340 -9.14 -12.40 3.16
N PHE A 341 -8.83 -13.61 2.70
CA PHE A 341 -9.06 -14.00 1.31
C PHE A 341 -10.35 -14.84 1.27
N GLY A 342 -11.47 -14.20 0.94
CA GLY A 342 -12.80 -14.78 1.17
C GLY A 342 -13.07 -14.93 2.69
N SER A 343 -13.46 -16.13 3.14
CA SER A 343 -13.74 -16.43 4.56
C SER A 343 -12.52 -16.97 5.34
N PHE A 344 -11.33 -17.05 4.74
CA PHE A 344 -10.15 -17.66 5.35
C PHE A 344 -9.09 -16.61 5.73
N LYS A 345 -8.58 -16.71 6.97
CA LYS A 345 -7.43 -15.93 7.44
C LYS A 345 -6.16 -16.34 6.67
N ARG A 346 -5.54 -15.38 5.99
CA ARG A 346 -4.32 -15.57 5.18
C ARG A 346 -3.07 -15.76 6.05
N ASP A 347 -3.00 -15.10 7.20
CA ASP A 347 -1.89 -15.20 8.17
C ASP A 347 -2.24 -16.19 9.27
N ARG A 348 -1.62 -17.38 9.23
CA ARG A 348 -1.81 -18.44 10.25
C ARG A 348 -0.59 -18.66 11.14
N VAL A 349 0.59 -18.19 10.72
CA VAL A 349 1.85 -18.38 11.47
C VAL A 349 2.18 -17.15 12.32
N PRO A 350 2.68 -17.35 13.56
CA PRO A 350 2.87 -16.27 14.53
C PRO A 350 4.04 -15.33 14.19
N PHE A 351 5.02 -15.77 13.39
CA PHE A 351 6.09 -14.97 12.76
C PHE A 351 6.71 -15.74 11.58
N VAL A 352 7.57 -15.08 10.80
CA VAL A 352 8.20 -15.67 9.61
C VAL A 352 9.62 -16.12 9.95
N LEU A 353 9.84 -17.43 9.87
CA LEU A 353 11.15 -18.06 9.95
C LEU A 353 11.23 -19.11 8.84
N THR A 354 11.95 -18.78 7.77
CA THR A 354 12.05 -19.62 6.56
C THR A 354 13.21 -20.61 6.64
N SER A 355 13.18 -21.67 5.82
CA SER A 355 14.21 -22.73 5.86
C SER A 355 15.63 -22.21 5.55
N ASP A 356 15.75 -21.21 4.67
CA ASP A 356 17.01 -20.53 4.35
C ASP A 356 17.55 -19.69 5.52
N MET A 357 16.68 -19.05 6.32
CA MET A 357 17.10 -18.40 7.57
C MET A 357 17.62 -19.42 8.58
N VAL A 358 16.90 -20.53 8.76
CA VAL A 358 17.32 -21.63 9.66
C VAL A 358 18.63 -22.25 9.18
N TYR A 359 18.84 -22.34 7.87
CA TYR A 359 20.08 -22.82 7.28
C TYR A 359 21.27 -21.91 7.61
N VAL A 360 21.09 -20.59 7.58
CA VAL A 360 22.13 -19.62 7.99
C VAL A 360 22.41 -19.73 9.50
N ILE A 361 21.38 -19.81 10.34
CA ILE A 361 21.53 -19.94 11.80
C ILE A 361 22.31 -21.21 12.18
N ASN A 362 22.06 -22.31 11.47
CA ASN A 362 22.81 -23.56 11.65
C ASN A 362 24.12 -23.61 10.88
N ASP A 363 24.50 -22.54 10.18
CA ASP A 363 25.69 -22.47 9.32
C ASP A 363 25.75 -23.62 8.28
N GLY A 364 24.59 -24.04 7.81
CA GLY A 364 24.44 -25.04 6.75
C GLY A 364 24.33 -26.49 7.20
N GLU A 365 24.31 -26.74 8.51
CA GLU A 365 24.11 -28.08 9.10
C GLU A 365 22.63 -28.32 9.47
N LYS A 366 22.20 -29.58 9.57
CA LYS A 366 20.84 -29.91 10.04
C LYS A 366 20.83 -30.01 11.57
N GLN A 367 20.10 -29.10 12.22
CA GLN A 367 19.83 -29.04 13.66
C GLN A 367 21.06 -29.18 14.58
N THR A 368 21.61 -28.03 14.95
CA THR A 368 22.80 -27.92 15.79
C THR A 368 22.48 -27.25 17.14
N GLY A 369 23.44 -27.25 18.08
CA GLY A 369 23.38 -26.42 19.28
C GLY A 369 23.24 -24.91 18.98
N LYS A 370 23.59 -24.44 17.77
CA LYS A 370 23.38 -23.05 17.34
C LYS A 370 21.90 -22.70 17.21
N PHE A 371 21.07 -23.64 16.76
CA PHE A 371 19.62 -23.41 16.69
C PHE A 371 18.98 -23.38 18.07
N GLN A 372 19.48 -24.20 19.01
CA GLN A 372 19.04 -24.10 20.40
C GLN A 372 19.41 -22.73 21.01
N HIS A 373 20.62 -22.24 20.74
CA HIS A 373 21.02 -20.90 21.17
C HIS A 373 20.09 -19.81 20.61
N PHE A 374 19.67 -19.91 19.35
CA PHE A 374 18.67 -19.00 18.76
C PHE A 374 17.31 -19.06 19.50
N ILE A 375 16.83 -20.25 19.86
CA ILE A 375 15.60 -20.43 20.64
C ILE A 375 15.75 -19.80 22.03
N ASP A 376 16.91 -19.96 22.67
CA ASP A 376 17.19 -19.40 23.99
C ASP A 376 17.22 -17.86 23.93
N LEU A 377 17.84 -17.28 22.90
CA LEU A 377 17.82 -15.82 22.65
C LEU A 377 16.38 -15.30 22.50
N CYS A 378 15.56 -15.95 21.67
CA CYS A 378 14.16 -15.58 21.49
C CYS A 378 13.37 -15.65 22.80
N SER A 379 13.57 -16.71 23.59
CA SER A 379 12.89 -16.93 24.86
C SER A 379 13.28 -15.87 25.90
N GLN A 380 14.57 -15.53 25.99
CA GLN A 380 15.07 -14.47 26.86
C GLN A 380 14.50 -13.10 26.45
N ALA A 381 14.60 -12.76 25.17
CA ALA A 381 14.06 -11.52 24.62
C ALA A 381 12.56 -11.37 24.88
N PHE A 382 11.79 -12.43 24.66
CA PHE A 382 10.35 -12.44 24.92
C PHE A 382 10.05 -12.22 26.40
N ASN A 383 10.67 -12.98 27.31
CA ASN A 383 10.44 -12.82 28.75
C ASN A 383 10.81 -11.43 29.29
N ILE A 384 11.84 -10.78 28.73
CA ILE A 384 12.16 -9.38 29.08
C ILE A 384 10.98 -8.47 28.72
N LEU A 385 10.45 -8.56 27.49
CA LEU A 385 9.29 -7.74 27.09
C LEU A 385 8.04 -8.03 27.91
N ARG A 386 7.82 -9.29 28.29
CA ARG A 386 6.66 -9.71 29.11
C ARG A 386 6.62 -9.00 30.46
N LYS A 387 7.77 -8.77 31.09
CA LYS A 387 7.86 -8.02 32.36
C LYS A 387 7.39 -6.56 32.23
N HIS A 388 7.33 -6.03 31.01
CA HIS A 388 6.90 -4.66 30.70
C HIS A 388 5.55 -4.61 29.96
N HIS A 389 4.69 -5.63 30.08
CA HIS A 389 3.42 -5.68 29.34
C HIS A 389 2.47 -4.49 29.60
N ASP A 390 2.50 -3.91 30.79
CA ASP A 390 1.65 -2.77 31.14
C ASP A 390 2.13 -1.46 30.50
N LEU A 391 3.44 -1.32 30.27
CA LEU A 391 4.00 -0.21 29.51
C LEU A 391 3.49 -0.25 28.07
N PHE A 392 3.70 -1.37 27.36
CA PHE A 392 3.22 -1.51 25.98
C PHE A 392 1.72 -1.30 25.86
N TYR A 393 0.93 -1.86 26.79
CA TYR A 393 -0.50 -1.61 26.86
C TYR A 393 -0.81 -0.10 26.99
N SER A 394 -0.16 0.59 27.92
CA SER A 394 -0.38 2.02 28.15
C SER A 394 0.00 2.87 26.93
N LEU A 395 1.13 2.57 26.28
CA LEU A 395 1.58 3.28 25.08
C LEU A 395 0.60 3.12 23.91
N PHE A 396 0.06 1.92 23.69
CA PHE A 396 -0.95 1.69 22.66
C PHE A 396 -2.31 2.31 23.02
N MET A 397 -2.70 2.25 24.29
CA MET A 397 -3.94 2.87 24.76
C MET A 397 -3.92 4.39 24.59
N LEU A 398 -2.79 5.05 24.86
CA LEU A 398 -2.62 6.50 24.61
C LEU A 398 -2.77 6.85 23.12
N MET A 399 -2.38 5.94 22.23
CA MET A 399 -2.51 6.13 20.78
C MET A 399 -3.89 5.73 20.21
N SER A 400 -4.79 5.15 21.01
CA SER A 400 -6.09 4.63 20.53
C SER A 400 -6.99 5.68 19.87
N ARG A 401 -6.82 6.97 20.23
CA ARG A 401 -7.57 8.11 19.66
C ARG A 401 -6.76 8.95 18.67
N SER A 402 -5.62 8.45 18.20
CA SER A 402 -4.74 9.16 17.25
C SER A 402 -5.30 9.24 15.83
N GLY A 403 -6.30 8.42 15.49
CA GLY A 403 -6.81 8.30 14.13
C GLY A 403 -5.86 7.57 13.17
N ILE A 404 -4.87 6.85 13.70
CA ILE A 404 -4.04 5.92 12.94
C ILE A 404 -4.87 4.65 12.65
N PRO A 405 -5.02 4.21 11.40
CA PRO A 405 -5.76 2.99 11.09
C PRO A 405 -5.13 1.77 11.79
N GLY A 406 -5.95 0.85 12.31
CA GLY A 406 -5.52 -0.34 13.04
C GLY A 406 -5.18 -0.12 14.52
N VAL A 407 -4.85 1.11 14.94
CA VAL A 407 -4.50 1.44 16.33
C VAL A 407 -5.75 1.77 17.13
N THR A 408 -6.32 0.76 17.78
CA THR A 408 -7.55 0.86 18.59
C THR A 408 -7.35 0.32 20.00
N GLU A 409 -8.33 0.49 20.88
CA GLU A 409 -8.31 -0.13 22.21
C GLU A 409 -8.21 -1.67 22.13
N ASN A 410 -8.87 -2.28 21.14
CA ASN A 410 -8.75 -3.72 20.87
C ASN A 410 -7.32 -4.12 20.48
N ALA A 411 -6.62 -3.23 19.77
CA ALA A 411 -5.25 -3.43 19.35
C ALA A 411 -4.28 -3.37 20.54
N ALA A 412 -4.49 -2.42 21.47
CA ALA A 412 -3.77 -2.39 22.75
C ALA A 412 -4.01 -3.67 23.56
N GLN A 413 -5.26 -4.16 23.58
CA GLN A 413 -5.62 -5.40 24.26
C GLN A 413 -4.98 -6.63 23.59
N TYR A 414 -4.81 -6.63 22.27
CA TYR A 414 -4.08 -7.67 21.54
C TYR A 414 -2.63 -7.75 22.01
N VAL A 415 -1.91 -6.62 22.07
CA VAL A 415 -0.50 -6.57 22.51
C VAL A 415 -0.37 -7.08 23.95
N LYS A 416 -1.26 -6.66 24.85
CA LYS A 416 -1.29 -7.16 26.23
C LYS A 416 -1.49 -8.67 26.30
N ARG A 417 -2.37 -9.23 25.47
CA ARG A 417 -2.61 -10.69 25.41
C ARG A 417 -1.42 -11.44 24.80
N ALA A 418 -0.77 -10.88 23.78
CA ALA A 418 0.40 -11.46 23.13
C ALA A 418 1.59 -11.64 24.09
N LEU A 419 1.69 -10.79 25.13
CA LEU A 419 2.72 -10.87 26.16
C LEU A 419 2.41 -11.85 27.31
N LEU A 420 1.29 -12.58 27.27
CA LEU A 420 0.99 -13.68 28.20
C LEU A 420 1.18 -13.30 29.71
N PRO A 421 0.52 -12.25 30.22
CA PRO A 421 0.77 -11.70 31.56
C PRO A 421 0.52 -12.67 32.71
N GLY A 422 -0.30 -13.71 32.49
CA GLY A 422 -0.65 -14.71 33.51
C GLY A 422 0.21 -15.98 33.52
N GLN A 423 1.24 -16.07 32.67
CA GLN A 423 2.08 -17.27 32.56
C GLN A 423 3.42 -17.11 33.26
N THR A 424 4.06 -18.22 33.64
CA THR A 424 5.44 -18.20 34.14
C THR A 424 6.44 -18.06 33.00
N ASP A 425 7.67 -17.64 33.29
CA ASP A 425 8.75 -17.55 32.30
C ASP A 425 8.98 -18.88 31.57
N ALA A 426 8.93 -20.01 32.30
CA ALA A 426 9.08 -21.34 31.71
C ALA A 426 7.92 -21.72 30.77
N GLN A 427 6.68 -21.41 31.16
CA GLN A 427 5.49 -21.68 30.33
C GLN A 427 5.52 -20.86 29.04
N ALA A 428 5.86 -19.58 29.14
CA ALA A 428 5.94 -18.69 27.98
C ALA A 428 7.08 -19.08 27.04
N SER A 429 8.26 -19.43 27.56
CA SER A 429 9.36 -19.96 26.75
C SER A 429 8.94 -21.23 26.01
N SER A 430 8.28 -22.18 26.69
CA SER A 430 7.78 -23.40 26.05
C SER A 430 6.78 -23.12 24.93
N MET A 431 5.85 -22.19 25.15
CA MET A 431 4.91 -21.75 24.11
C MET A 431 5.63 -21.09 22.93
N PHE A 432 6.62 -20.24 23.19
CA PHE A 432 7.37 -19.56 22.15
C PHE A 432 8.20 -20.55 21.32
N THR A 433 8.86 -21.51 21.96
CA THR A 433 9.59 -22.61 21.29
C THR A 433 8.67 -23.40 20.37
N ARG A 434 7.46 -23.74 20.83
CA ARG A 434 6.47 -24.43 19.99
C ARG A 434 6.08 -23.60 18.76
N MET A 435 5.91 -22.28 18.92
CA MET A 435 5.64 -21.38 17.78
C MET A 435 6.80 -21.33 16.78
N ILE A 436 8.06 -21.37 17.25
CA ILE A 436 9.24 -21.49 16.38
C ILE A 436 9.17 -22.79 15.57
N GLU A 437 8.96 -23.93 16.23
CA GLU A 437 8.90 -25.24 15.56
C GLU A 437 7.77 -25.34 14.53
N GLU A 438 6.59 -24.80 14.84
CA GLU A 438 5.44 -24.76 13.93
C GLU A 438 5.74 -23.87 12.70
N SER A 439 6.45 -22.75 12.90
CA SER A 439 6.85 -21.84 11.83
C SER A 439 7.86 -22.48 10.87
N VAL A 440 8.85 -23.21 11.40
CA VAL A 440 9.86 -23.92 10.58
C VAL A 440 9.25 -25.06 9.76
N LYS A 441 8.25 -25.77 10.29
CA LYS A 441 7.57 -26.88 9.58
C LYS A 441 6.60 -26.40 8.49
N SER A 442 6.30 -25.10 8.42
CA SER A 442 5.31 -24.56 7.51
C SER A 442 5.87 -24.33 6.10
N VAL A 443 5.50 -25.20 5.15
CA VAL A 443 5.80 -25.04 3.71
C VAL A 443 4.91 -23.95 3.07
N PHE A 444 3.87 -23.50 3.79
CA PHE A 444 2.87 -22.54 3.29
C PHE A 444 3.45 -21.13 3.11
N THR A 445 4.40 -20.72 3.96
CA THR A 445 5.10 -19.42 3.84
C THR A 445 5.88 -19.37 2.52
N GLN A 446 6.67 -20.40 2.23
CA GLN A 446 7.44 -20.52 0.98
C GLN A 446 6.55 -20.54 -0.27
N PHE A 447 5.40 -21.22 -0.21
CA PHE A 447 4.44 -21.24 -1.32
C PHE A 447 3.78 -19.88 -1.57
N ASN A 448 3.37 -19.17 -0.51
CA ASN A 448 2.86 -17.80 -0.64
C ASN A 448 3.92 -16.85 -1.23
N PHE A 449 5.19 -17.01 -0.84
CA PHE A 449 6.30 -16.24 -1.39
C PHE A 449 6.52 -16.53 -2.87
N PHE A 450 6.41 -17.80 -3.29
CA PHE A 450 6.52 -18.17 -4.71
C PHE A 450 5.41 -17.55 -5.58
N ILE A 451 4.16 -17.57 -5.11
CA ILE A 451 3.04 -16.91 -5.80
C ILE A 451 3.25 -15.39 -5.88
N HIS A 452 3.76 -14.77 -4.81
CA HIS A 452 4.12 -13.35 -4.82
C HIS A 452 5.23 -13.03 -5.83
N ASN A 453 6.27 -13.86 -5.88
CA ASN A 453 7.38 -13.74 -6.81
C ASN A 453 6.91 -13.80 -8.27
N LEU A 454 6.02 -14.73 -8.60
CA LEU A 454 5.39 -14.87 -9.92
C LEU A 454 4.50 -13.67 -10.28
N ALA A 455 3.73 -13.16 -9.33
CA ALA A 455 2.86 -12.01 -9.55
C ALA A 455 3.67 -10.74 -9.87
N GLN A 456 4.79 -10.52 -9.19
CA GLN A 456 5.67 -9.36 -9.42
C GLN A 456 6.60 -9.51 -10.64
N LEU A 457 6.99 -10.72 -11.05
CA LEU A 457 7.76 -10.93 -12.29
C LEU A 457 7.00 -10.45 -13.54
N LYS A 458 5.67 -10.45 -13.50
CA LYS A 458 4.82 -9.81 -14.53
C LYS A 458 4.95 -8.27 -14.57
N PHE A 459 5.55 -7.66 -13.54
CA PHE A 459 5.74 -6.21 -13.42
C PHE A 459 7.22 -5.77 -13.47
N SER A 460 8.19 -6.67 -13.24
CA SER A 460 9.62 -6.33 -13.13
C SER A 460 10.48 -6.64 -14.37
N SER A 461 9.89 -6.76 -15.57
CA SER A 461 10.64 -6.98 -16.82
C SER A 461 11.18 -5.68 -17.46
N HIS A 462 11.77 -4.78 -16.67
CA HIS A 462 12.48 -3.60 -17.19
C HIS A 462 13.79 -3.39 -16.43
N GLN A 463 14.91 -3.40 -17.17
CA GLN A 463 16.27 -3.27 -16.65
C GLN A 463 16.55 -1.88 -16.06
N GLU A 464 17.41 -1.85 -15.04
CA GLU A 464 17.99 -0.65 -14.42
C GLU A 464 18.87 0.09 -15.45
N GLY A 465 18.33 1.19 -15.97
CA GLY A 465 18.97 2.13 -16.86
C GLY A 465 17.89 3.12 -17.26
N ALA A 466 18.24 4.40 -17.41
CA ALA A 466 17.31 5.48 -17.74
C ALA A 466 16.73 5.36 -19.17
N LEU A 467 16.09 4.24 -19.50
CA LEU A 467 15.25 4.06 -20.66
C LEU A 467 13.81 4.16 -20.20
N LEU A 468 13.07 5.10 -20.79
CA LEU A 468 11.62 4.97 -20.86
C LEU A 468 11.34 3.57 -21.42
N SER A 469 10.58 2.76 -20.68
CA SER A 469 10.40 1.32 -20.92
C SER A 469 9.90 0.95 -22.33
N PHE A 470 9.52 1.94 -23.12
CA PHE A 470 9.01 1.82 -24.48
C PHE A 470 10.02 2.28 -25.57
N VAL A 471 11.06 3.07 -25.29
CA VAL A 471 11.96 3.65 -26.32
C VAL A 471 13.37 3.04 -26.27
N PRO A 472 13.81 2.32 -27.32
CA PRO A 472 15.12 1.62 -27.33
C PRO A 472 16.36 2.49 -27.60
N LYS A 473 16.20 3.80 -27.86
CA LYS A 473 17.29 4.76 -28.12
C LYS A 473 16.99 6.11 -27.46
N THR A 474 18.03 6.82 -27.03
CA THR A 474 17.94 8.19 -26.49
C THR A 474 18.24 9.21 -27.57
N TYR A 475 17.48 10.30 -27.59
CA TYR A 475 17.58 11.41 -28.55
C TYR A 475 17.93 12.71 -27.80
N SER A 476 18.64 13.64 -28.44
CA SER A 476 19.11 14.89 -27.81
C SER A 476 18.99 16.10 -28.76
N GLN A 477 19.16 17.30 -28.20
CA GLN A 477 19.18 18.54 -28.99
C GLN A 477 20.28 18.53 -30.08
N GLN A 478 21.37 17.81 -29.85
CA GLN A 478 22.48 17.71 -30.80
C GLN A 478 22.12 16.79 -31.99
N THR A 479 21.23 15.82 -31.79
CA THR A 479 20.82 14.87 -32.84
C THR A 479 19.67 15.40 -33.68
N ASP A 480 18.68 16.08 -33.07
CA ASP A 480 17.41 16.41 -33.75
C ASP A 480 17.11 17.91 -33.85
N GLY A 481 18.03 18.76 -33.38
CA GLY A 481 17.89 20.21 -33.44
C GLY A 481 16.87 20.76 -32.43
N LYS A 482 16.85 22.09 -32.25
CA LYS A 482 16.07 22.73 -31.18
C LYS A 482 14.56 22.62 -31.43
N ILE A 483 13.81 22.07 -30.46
CA ILE A 483 12.35 22.04 -30.50
C ILE A 483 11.80 23.45 -30.26
N ILE A 484 11.12 24.00 -31.28
CA ILE A 484 10.55 25.35 -31.28
C ILE A 484 9.03 25.39 -31.03
N GLY A 485 8.34 24.25 -31.10
CA GLY A 485 6.88 24.16 -31.00
C GLY A 485 6.35 22.72 -31.06
N VAL A 486 5.29 22.42 -30.32
CA VAL A 486 4.59 21.11 -30.33
C VAL A 486 3.07 21.34 -30.39
N LYS A 487 2.37 20.67 -31.32
CA LYS A 487 0.91 20.81 -31.48
C LYS A 487 0.19 19.46 -31.48
N LEU A 488 -0.93 19.37 -30.78
CA LEU A 488 -1.75 18.16 -30.68
C LEU A 488 -2.72 18.07 -31.88
N PHE A 489 -2.56 17.06 -32.75
CA PHE A 489 -3.30 17.00 -34.03
C PHE A 489 -4.62 16.19 -33.95
N SER A 490 -4.63 15.05 -33.24
CA SER A 490 -5.83 14.22 -33.09
C SER A 490 -5.71 13.26 -31.91
N ILE A 491 -6.83 12.68 -31.45
CA ILE A 491 -6.91 11.62 -30.44
C ILE A 491 -7.73 10.47 -31.06
N GLN A 492 -7.22 9.22 -31.09
CA GLN A 492 -8.05 8.05 -31.46
C GLN A 492 -7.83 6.87 -30.51
N LYS A 493 -8.88 6.05 -30.38
CA LYS A 493 -8.90 4.79 -29.64
C LYS A 493 -8.41 3.64 -30.55
N ARG A 494 -7.48 2.80 -30.09
CA ARG A 494 -7.07 1.53 -30.74
C ARG A 494 -7.04 0.40 -29.71
N TYR A 495 -7.41 -0.82 -30.10
CA TYR A 495 -7.35 -2.03 -29.26
C TYR A 495 -6.38 -3.05 -29.86
N THR A 496 -5.48 -3.60 -29.05
CA THR A 496 -4.55 -4.70 -29.42
C THR A 496 -4.38 -5.66 -28.24
N PRO A 497 -4.16 -6.98 -28.48
CA PRO A 497 -4.33 -8.04 -27.47
C PRO A 497 -3.19 -8.14 -26.44
N ASP A 498 -2.02 -7.58 -26.73
CA ASP A 498 -0.89 -7.49 -25.80
C ASP A 498 -0.55 -6.02 -25.53
N LYS A 499 -0.30 -5.71 -24.25
CA LYS A 499 -0.05 -4.36 -23.73
C LYS A 499 1.23 -3.74 -24.31
N HIS A 500 1.26 -3.16 -25.50
CA HIS A 500 2.25 -2.13 -25.89
C HIS A 500 1.70 -1.19 -26.99
N TYR A 501 2.18 0.06 -26.98
CA TYR A 501 1.81 1.15 -27.89
C TYR A 501 2.69 1.15 -29.17
N LYS A 502 2.21 1.72 -30.29
CA LYS A 502 2.96 1.91 -31.56
C LYS A 502 2.80 3.33 -32.12
N SER A 503 3.83 3.88 -32.77
CA SER A 503 3.82 5.17 -33.50
C SER A 503 4.39 5.03 -34.93
N LYS A 504 4.69 6.11 -35.66
CA LYS A 504 5.46 6.13 -36.93
C LYS A 504 5.80 7.57 -37.29
N THR A 505 7.02 7.85 -37.77
CA THR A 505 7.41 9.20 -38.22
C THR A 505 8.65 9.17 -39.13
N THR A 506 8.68 10.06 -40.13
CA THR A 506 9.86 10.49 -40.90
C THR A 506 10.01 12.03 -40.78
N PRO A 507 11.21 12.60 -40.91
CA PRO A 507 11.52 13.92 -40.36
C PRO A 507 11.39 15.03 -41.41
N TYR A 508 10.57 16.04 -41.13
CA TYR A 508 10.83 17.44 -41.48
C TYR A 508 10.10 18.32 -40.44
N CYS A 509 10.71 19.44 -40.09
CA CYS A 509 10.22 20.53 -39.22
C CYS A 509 8.69 20.57 -39.03
N PHE A 510 8.22 20.76 -37.78
CA PHE A 510 6.85 20.69 -37.24
C PHE A 510 6.47 19.32 -36.61
N ILE A 511 6.63 19.23 -35.29
CA ILE A 511 6.33 18.03 -34.50
C ILE A 511 4.84 17.99 -34.11
N TYR A 512 4.11 17.00 -34.62
CA TYR A 512 2.71 16.74 -34.29
C TYR A 512 2.59 15.52 -33.36
N TYR A 513 1.97 15.70 -32.18
CA TYR A 513 1.72 14.61 -31.22
C TYR A 513 0.23 14.24 -31.13
N ARG A 514 -0.04 13.00 -30.67
CA ARG A 514 -1.38 12.40 -30.50
C ARG A 514 -1.42 11.56 -29.22
N MET A 515 -2.30 11.94 -28.29
CA MET A 515 -2.41 11.30 -26.97
C MET A 515 -3.45 10.17 -26.93
N VAL A 516 -3.20 9.10 -26.18
CA VAL A 516 -4.12 7.96 -25.97
C VAL A 516 -4.32 7.74 -24.47
N LEU A 517 -5.58 7.78 -24.02
CA LEU A 517 -5.98 7.61 -22.62
C LEU A 517 -6.77 6.31 -22.41
N GLY A 518 -6.42 5.55 -21.37
CA GLY A 518 -7.04 4.28 -21.02
C GLY A 518 -8.14 4.37 -19.94
N ARG A 519 -9.27 3.70 -20.26
CA ARG A 519 -10.45 3.23 -19.49
C ARG A 519 -11.52 4.23 -19.01
N SER A 520 -12.60 4.22 -19.81
CA SER A 520 -14.04 4.41 -19.56
C SER A 520 -14.52 5.68 -18.83
N ASN A 521 -14.78 6.75 -19.59
CA ASN A 521 -16.13 7.15 -20.01
C ASN A 521 -16.08 8.46 -20.84
N ILE A 522 -16.81 8.46 -21.95
CA ILE A 522 -17.33 9.62 -22.72
C ILE A 522 -16.26 10.51 -23.40
N ARG A 523 -16.43 10.69 -24.71
CA ARG A 523 -15.72 11.65 -25.61
C ARG A 523 -15.42 13.01 -24.95
N SER A 524 -16.32 13.50 -24.10
CA SER A 524 -16.15 14.70 -23.27
C SER A 524 -14.88 14.72 -22.43
N VAL A 525 -14.48 13.60 -21.78
CA VAL A 525 -13.26 13.56 -20.94
C VAL A 525 -12.00 13.65 -21.78
N ALA A 526 -12.03 13.14 -23.02
CA ALA A 526 -10.92 13.27 -23.96
C ALA A 526 -10.81 14.68 -24.52
N GLU A 527 -11.94 15.37 -24.75
CA GLU A 527 -12.01 16.77 -25.17
C GLU A 527 -11.61 17.73 -24.02
N THR A 528 -12.01 17.48 -22.78
CA THR A 528 -11.56 18.25 -21.60
C THR A 528 -10.05 18.09 -21.36
N ARG A 529 -9.53 16.86 -21.45
CA ARG A 529 -8.10 16.60 -21.31
C ARG A 529 -7.28 17.15 -22.46
N LYS A 530 -7.85 17.28 -23.67
CA LYS A 530 -7.16 17.90 -24.82
C LYS A 530 -6.62 19.29 -24.46
N VAL A 531 -7.45 20.11 -23.80
CA VAL A 531 -7.08 21.45 -23.35
C VAL A 531 -5.97 21.40 -22.31
N GLU A 532 -6.07 20.50 -21.32
CA GLU A 532 -5.02 20.30 -20.31
C GLU A 532 -3.68 19.88 -20.91
N ILE A 533 -3.71 19.04 -21.96
CA ILE A 533 -2.52 18.54 -22.65
C ILE A 533 -1.89 19.63 -23.52
N GLU A 534 -2.70 20.41 -24.24
CA GLU A 534 -2.22 21.55 -25.02
C GLU A 534 -1.58 22.60 -24.12
N GLN A 535 -2.22 22.94 -22.99
CA GLN A 535 -1.65 23.84 -21.98
C GLN A 535 -0.36 23.28 -21.36
N PHE A 536 -0.31 21.98 -21.09
CA PHE A 536 0.90 21.33 -20.59
C PHE A 536 2.06 21.42 -21.59
N LEU A 537 1.81 21.13 -22.88
CA LEU A 537 2.82 21.18 -23.94
C LEU A 537 3.32 22.61 -24.20
N GLU A 538 2.43 23.60 -24.19
CA GLU A 538 2.80 25.01 -24.27
C GLU A 538 3.64 25.44 -23.06
N SER A 539 3.22 25.04 -21.85
CA SER A 539 3.98 25.33 -20.62
C SER A 539 5.35 24.64 -20.58
N LEU A 540 5.51 23.50 -21.25
CA LEU A 540 6.77 22.74 -21.29
C LEU A 540 7.82 23.47 -22.15
N LEU A 541 7.39 24.13 -23.23
CA LEU A 541 8.29 24.81 -24.17
C LEU A 541 8.67 26.23 -23.73
N ILE A 542 7.88 26.84 -22.84
CA ILE A 542 8.19 28.15 -22.22
C ILE A 542 9.21 28.00 -21.08
N LYS A 543 9.51 26.78 -20.63
CA LYS A 543 10.50 26.51 -19.58
C LYS A 543 11.94 26.73 -20.07
N ALA A 544 12.84 26.88 -19.09
CA ALA A 544 14.26 27.09 -19.30
C ALA A 544 14.84 26.07 -20.32
N PRO A 545 15.81 26.48 -21.16
CA PRO A 545 16.35 25.64 -22.25
C PRO A 545 16.83 24.26 -21.77
N GLU A 546 17.34 24.17 -20.55
CA GLU A 546 17.83 22.95 -19.92
C GLU A 546 16.71 21.92 -19.67
N ILE A 547 15.45 22.36 -19.63
CA ILE A 547 14.26 21.53 -19.39
C ILE A 547 13.53 21.25 -20.70
N SER A 548 13.25 22.30 -21.49
CA SER A 548 12.55 22.15 -22.77
C SER A 548 13.39 21.39 -23.80
N GLN A 549 14.72 21.35 -23.61
CA GLN A 549 15.67 20.71 -24.52
C GLN A 549 16.43 19.53 -23.89
N CYS A 550 15.93 18.92 -22.80
CA CYS A 550 16.60 17.75 -22.21
C CYS A 550 16.32 16.46 -22.99
N ASP A 551 17.27 15.52 -22.95
CA ASP A 551 17.24 14.25 -23.71
C ASP A 551 15.97 13.42 -23.46
N LEU A 552 15.34 13.54 -22.29
CA LEU A 552 14.06 12.89 -22.00
C LEU A 552 12.90 13.46 -22.81
N VAL A 553 12.88 14.78 -23.03
CA VAL A 553 11.86 15.45 -23.84
C VAL A 553 12.05 15.09 -25.31
N TYR A 554 13.29 15.08 -25.79
CA TYR A 554 13.63 14.57 -27.12
C TYR A 554 13.23 13.10 -27.27
N THR A 555 13.65 12.23 -26.34
CA THR A 555 13.35 10.79 -26.39
C THR A 555 11.85 10.50 -26.29
N PHE A 556 11.10 11.30 -25.54
CA PHE A 556 9.64 11.22 -25.48
C PHE A 556 8.98 11.63 -26.81
N PHE A 557 9.62 12.55 -27.54
CA PHE A 557 9.14 13.07 -28.82
C PHE A 557 9.60 12.28 -30.07
N HIS A 558 10.33 11.16 -29.91
CA HIS A 558 10.79 10.30 -31.01
C HIS A 558 10.02 8.96 -31.14
N PRO A 559 9.80 8.47 -32.38
CA PRO A 559 9.13 7.20 -32.65
C PRO A 559 9.98 5.97 -32.28
N LEU A 560 9.31 4.83 -32.06
CA LEU A 560 9.93 3.58 -31.62
C LEU A 560 10.56 2.83 -32.80
N LEU A 561 11.71 2.15 -32.62
CA LEU A 561 12.42 1.36 -33.66
C LEU A 561 11.56 0.33 -34.43
N ARG A 562 10.42 -0.11 -33.88
CA ARG A 562 9.47 -1.03 -34.54
C ARG A 562 8.65 -0.34 -35.64
N ASP A 563 8.60 0.97 -35.60
CA ASP A 563 7.83 1.83 -36.49
C ASP A 563 8.54 2.00 -37.86
N GLU A 564 9.88 1.93 -37.89
CA GLU A 564 10.70 1.98 -39.11
C GLU A 564 10.58 0.69 -39.96
N GLN A 565 10.45 -0.49 -39.33
CA GLN A 565 10.33 -1.78 -40.03
C GLN A 565 8.98 -1.94 -40.78
N GLU A 566 7.91 -1.31 -40.30
CA GLU A 566 6.61 -1.25 -41.00
C GLU A 566 6.59 -0.18 -42.12
N GLU A 567 7.59 0.71 -42.20
CA GLU A 567 7.71 1.77 -43.22
C GLU A 567 8.38 1.28 -44.49
N ALA A 568 9.40 0.44 -44.37
CA ALA A 568 10.04 -0.24 -45.50
C ALA A 568 9.08 -1.14 -46.30
N SER A 569 8.04 -1.69 -45.65
CA SER A 569 7.04 -2.58 -46.27
C SER A 569 5.86 -1.84 -46.92
N LYS A 570 5.81 -0.49 -46.83
CA LYS A 570 4.70 0.32 -47.37
C LYS A 570 5.14 1.43 -48.35
N MET A 571 6.38 1.41 -48.84
CA MET A 571 6.76 2.25 -49.98
C MET A 571 6.20 1.66 -51.28
N ASN A 572 5.04 2.13 -51.70
CA ASN A 572 4.65 2.18 -53.11
C ASN A 572 4.12 3.58 -53.39
N TYR A 573 5.01 4.43 -53.92
CA TYR A 573 4.67 5.73 -54.50
C TYR A 573 3.87 5.49 -55.79
N SER A 574 2.55 5.54 -55.72
CA SER A 574 1.71 6.01 -56.84
C SER A 574 0.26 6.12 -56.38
N LYS A 575 -0.40 7.20 -56.82
CA LYS A 575 -1.81 7.56 -56.59
C LYS A 575 -2.07 8.45 -55.37
N LEU A 576 -1.42 9.61 -55.38
CA LEU A 576 -2.06 10.85 -54.91
C LEU A 576 -3.21 11.18 -55.88
N ARG A 577 -4.44 11.26 -55.38
CA ARG A 577 -5.51 12.09 -55.97
C ARG A 577 -6.16 12.91 -54.86
N GLU A 578 -6.20 14.21 -55.12
CA GLU A 578 -6.73 15.27 -54.26
C GLU A 578 -8.23 15.10 -53.94
N PRO A 579 -8.73 15.72 -52.86
CA PRO A 579 -10.09 15.53 -52.40
C PRO A 579 -11.08 16.33 -53.25
N VAL A 580 -12.02 15.64 -53.90
CA VAL A 580 -13.21 16.27 -54.50
C VAL A 580 -14.35 16.23 -53.47
N VAL A 581 -14.86 17.42 -53.14
CA VAL A 581 -16.05 17.65 -52.32
C VAL A 581 -17.30 17.48 -53.17
N THR A 582 -18.25 16.65 -52.73
CA THR A 582 -19.75 16.79 -52.77
C THR A 582 -20.42 15.39 -52.70
N PRO A 583 -21.73 15.28 -52.41
CA PRO A 583 -22.40 15.56 -51.14
C PRO A 583 -23.08 14.28 -50.58
N THR A 584 -23.65 14.39 -49.37
CA THR A 584 -24.63 13.50 -48.72
C THR A 584 -25.25 12.38 -49.57
N ASN A 585 -25.10 11.11 -49.16
CA ASN A 585 -26.16 10.11 -49.22
C ASN A 585 -25.88 8.90 -48.30
N SER A 586 -26.93 8.51 -47.59
CA SER A 586 -27.07 7.36 -46.69
C SER A 586 -26.82 6.00 -47.38
N ILE A 587 -25.99 5.14 -46.79
CA ILE A 587 -26.05 3.69 -47.02
C ILE A 587 -26.05 2.96 -45.66
N THR A 588 -27.16 2.27 -45.47
CA THR A 588 -27.56 1.36 -44.38
C THR A 588 -26.92 -0.02 -44.53
N SER A 589 -26.18 -0.51 -43.53
CA SER A 589 -25.91 -1.95 -43.33
C SER A 589 -25.32 -2.21 -41.93
N GLY A 590 -25.62 -3.36 -41.31
CA GLY A 590 -24.79 -3.89 -40.21
C GLY A 590 -25.43 -4.72 -39.08
N ILE A 591 -26.77 -4.82 -38.95
CA ILE A 591 -27.39 -5.71 -37.93
C ILE A 591 -28.47 -6.56 -38.57
N GLN A 592 -28.31 -7.88 -38.46
CA GLN A 592 -29.24 -8.89 -38.95
C GLN A 592 -29.32 -10.04 -37.94
N GLY A 593 -30.52 -10.57 -37.74
CA GLY A 593 -30.79 -11.72 -36.90
C GLY A 593 -32.04 -11.59 -36.03
N GLU A 594 -32.52 -12.70 -35.51
CA GLU A 594 -33.67 -12.76 -34.62
C GLU A 594 -33.37 -13.66 -33.44
N ILE A 595 -33.94 -13.34 -32.28
CA ILE A 595 -33.83 -14.14 -31.06
C ILE A 595 -35.21 -14.63 -30.62
N LYS A 596 -35.31 -15.92 -30.32
CA LYS A 596 -36.50 -16.56 -29.76
C LYS A 596 -36.39 -16.61 -28.25
N LEU A 597 -37.35 -15.98 -27.58
CA LEU A 597 -37.43 -15.89 -26.12
C LEU A 597 -38.72 -16.54 -25.64
N SER A 598 -38.67 -17.17 -24.47
CA SER A 598 -39.87 -17.52 -23.69
C SER A 598 -39.83 -16.77 -22.36
N LEU A 599 -40.90 -16.03 -22.07
CA LEU A 599 -41.02 -15.18 -20.87
C LEU A 599 -42.22 -15.63 -20.06
N HIS A 600 -42.03 -15.89 -18.75
CA HIS A 600 -43.14 -16.16 -17.84
C HIS A 600 -42.77 -15.86 -16.38
N TYR A 601 -43.78 -15.61 -15.56
CA TYR A 601 -43.65 -15.43 -14.13
C TYR A 601 -44.30 -16.58 -13.36
N LYS A 602 -43.55 -17.28 -12.52
CA LYS A 602 -44.06 -18.42 -11.75
C LYS A 602 -43.26 -18.60 -10.45
N LYS A 603 -43.91 -18.97 -9.35
CA LYS A 603 -43.27 -19.22 -8.04
C LYS A 603 -42.38 -18.05 -7.57
N ASP A 604 -42.91 -16.83 -7.58
CA ASP A 604 -42.23 -15.59 -7.16
C ASP A 604 -40.90 -15.30 -7.88
N LYS A 605 -40.79 -15.79 -9.12
CA LYS A 605 -39.63 -15.59 -9.98
C LYS A 605 -40.05 -15.30 -11.40
N PHE A 606 -39.29 -14.43 -12.05
CA PHE A 606 -39.38 -14.19 -13.49
C PHE A 606 -38.34 -15.02 -14.23
N HIS A 607 -38.84 -15.73 -15.23
CA HIS A 607 -38.11 -16.68 -16.02
C HIS A 607 -37.94 -16.13 -17.44
N VAL A 608 -36.69 -15.99 -17.86
CA VAL A 608 -36.32 -15.59 -19.23
C VAL A 608 -35.58 -16.76 -19.87
N MET A 609 -36.28 -17.51 -20.72
CA MET A 609 -35.70 -18.63 -21.46
C MET A 609 -35.13 -18.11 -22.79
N ILE A 610 -33.82 -18.29 -22.97
CA ILE A 610 -33.16 -18.04 -24.25
C ILE A 610 -33.21 -19.34 -25.05
N ILE A 611 -34.06 -19.40 -26.07
CA ILE A 611 -34.30 -20.62 -26.83
C ILE A 611 -33.30 -20.73 -27.99
N HIS A 612 -33.38 -19.81 -28.95
CA HIS A 612 -32.60 -19.88 -30.20
C HIS A 612 -32.31 -18.48 -30.73
N VAL A 613 -31.19 -18.31 -31.42
CA VAL A 613 -30.90 -17.11 -32.22
C VAL A 613 -30.65 -17.58 -33.65
N ARG A 614 -31.09 -16.82 -34.65
CA ARG A 614 -30.88 -17.16 -36.07
C ARG A 614 -30.44 -15.97 -36.91
N ASN A 615 -29.79 -16.26 -38.03
CA ASN A 615 -29.36 -15.30 -39.06
C ASN A 615 -28.38 -14.22 -38.54
N LEU A 616 -27.48 -14.58 -37.63
CA LEU A 616 -26.43 -13.67 -37.16
C LEU A 616 -25.36 -13.46 -38.24
N VAL A 617 -24.96 -12.21 -38.43
CA VAL A 617 -23.86 -11.81 -39.34
C VAL A 617 -22.74 -11.20 -38.49
N SER A 618 -21.50 -11.65 -38.70
CA SER A 618 -20.31 -11.06 -38.07
C SER A 618 -19.65 -10.08 -39.05
N ASP A 619 -19.25 -8.90 -38.57
CA ASP A 619 -18.63 -7.82 -39.37
C ASP A 619 -17.17 -8.11 -39.79
N CYS A 620 -16.62 -9.27 -39.41
CA CYS A 620 -15.24 -9.66 -39.70
C CYS A 620 -15.11 -10.12 -41.17
N ARG A 621 -14.21 -9.50 -41.95
CA ARG A 621 -13.93 -9.79 -43.37
C ARG A 621 -13.20 -11.14 -43.61
N GLY A 622 -13.62 -12.22 -42.95
CA GLY A 622 -13.05 -13.57 -43.06
C GLY A 622 -14.12 -14.64 -42.86
N THR A 623 -13.87 -15.85 -43.34
CA THR A 623 -14.78 -17.01 -43.42
C THR A 623 -15.23 -17.64 -42.08
N ASP A 624 -15.10 -16.94 -40.96
CA ASP A 624 -15.33 -17.49 -39.63
C ASP A 624 -16.75 -17.22 -39.09
N LEU A 625 -17.44 -18.28 -38.64
CA LEU A 625 -18.76 -18.19 -38.00
C LEU A 625 -18.67 -17.56 -36.58
N PRO A 626 -19.64 -16.73 -36.16
CA PRO A 626 -19.60 -16.07 -34.85
C PRO A 626 -19.69 -17.08 -33.70
N SER A 627 -19.16 -16.73 -32.53
CA SER A 627 -19.31 -17.47 -31.28
C SER A 627 -20.26 -16.75 -30.31
N PRO A 628 -21.58 -16.73 -30.56
CA PRO A 628 -22.51 -15.85 -29.87
C PRO A 628 -22.81 -16.25 -28.42
N TYR A 629 -23.13 -15.27 -27.59
CA TYR A 629 -23.74 -15.42 -26.27
C TYR A 629 -24.69 -14.25 -25.95
N VAL A 630 -25.66 -14.47 -25.07
CA VAL A 630 -26.72 -13.49 -24.76
C VAL A 630 -26.55 -12.94 -23.35
N LYS A 631 -26.74 -11.62 -23.18
CA LYS A 631 -26.82 -10.95 -21.87
C LYS A 631 -28.18 -10.32 -21.69
N THR A 632 -28.73 -10.41 -20.48
CA THR A 632 -30.01 -9.80 -20.11
C THR A 632 -29.87 -8.86 -18.92
N TYR A 633 -30.63 -7.76 -18.92
CA TYR A 633 -30.73 -6.76 -17.86
C TYR A 633 -32.21 -6.36 -17.68
N LEU A 634 -32.61 -6.03 -16.46
CA LEU A 634 -33.93 -5.48 -16.15
C LEU A 634 -33.79 -3.99 -15.80
N LEU A 635 -34.03 -3.13 -16.78
CA LEU A 635 -33.87 -1.67 -16.66
C LEU A 635 -35.11 -1.04 -16.00
N PRO A 636 -34.95 -0.02 -15.12
CA PRO A 636 -33.70 0.58 -14.69
C PRO A 636 -32.92 -0.28 -13.69
N ASP A 637 -31.61 -0.40 -13.89
CA ASP A 637 -30.68 -1.17 -13.03
C ASP A 637 -29.54 -0.27 -12.53
N PRO A 638 -29.82 0.66 -11.59
CA PRO A 638 -28.84 1.65 -11.13
C PRO A 638 -27.59 1.00 -10.50
N ASP A 639 -27.79 -0.11 -9.78
CA ASP A 639 -26.73 -0.84 -9.09
C ASP A 639 -26.07 -1.94 -9.94
N LYS A 640 -26.51 -2.13 -11.20
CA LYS A 640 -26.00 -3.13 -12.16
C LYS A 640 -26.09 -4.59 -11.68
N GLN A 641 -27.07 -4.92 -10.82
CA GLN A 641 -27.19 -6.24 -10.17
C GLN A 641 -28.05 -7.25 -10.97
N THR A 642 -28.82 -6.77 -11.96
CA THR A 642 -29.75 -7.61 -12.72
C THR A 642 -29.10 -8.34 -13.90
N LYS A 643 -27.80 -8.13 -14.14
CA LYS A 643 -27.11 -8.77 -15.26
C LYS A 643 -27.16 -10.30 -15.17
N ARG A 644 -27.63 -10.96 -16.23
CA ARG A 644 -27.52 -12.42 -16.45
C ARG A 644 -26.93 -12.69 -17.83
N LYS A 645 -26.35 -13.88 -18.05
CA LYS A 645 -25.75 -14.27 -19.34
C LYS A 645 -25.87 -15.77 -19.60
N THR A 646 -25.91 -16.16 -20.87
CA THR A 646 -25.87 -17.56 -21.30
C THR A 646 -24.43 -18.09 -21.41
N LYS A 647 -24.27 -19.40 -21.65
CA LYS A 647 -23.01 -19.96 -22.17
C LYS A 647 -22.75 -19.45 -23.58
N ILE A 648 -21.50 -19.61 -24.03
CA ILE A 648 -21.05 -19.23 -25.37
C ILE A 648 -21.26 -20.41 -26.32
N ALA A 649 -22.01 -20.19 -27.41
CA ALA A 649 -22.09 -21.13 -28.52
C ALA A 649 -20.89 -20.91 -29.43
N ARG A 650 -20.15 -21.98 -29.77
CA ARG A 650 -18.93 -21.87 -30.58
C ARG A 650 -19.28 -21.92 -32.06
N SER A 651 -18.80 -20.95 -32.84
CA SER A 651 -18.81 -20.95 -34.31
C SER A 651 -20.17 -21.32 -34.93
N SER A 652 -21.24 -20.62 -34.55
CA SER A 652 -22.58 -20.80 -35.09
C SER A 652 -23.32 -19.47 -35.28
N ALA A 653 -23.82 -19.24 -36.48
CA ALA A 653 -24.73 -18.13 -36.79
C ALA A 653 -26.18 -18.38 -36.35
N ASN A 654 -26.50 -19.62 -35.95
CA ASN A 654 -27.82 -20.06 -35.49
C ASN A 654 -27.71 -20.87 -34.18
N PRO A 655 -27.29 -20.25 -33.06
CA PRO A 655 -27.08 -20.97 -31.80
C PRO A 655 -28.41 -21.32 -31.10
N THR A 656 -28.54 -22.56 -30.62
CA THR A 656 -29.60 -22.98 -29.69
C THR A 656 -29.03 -23.02 -28.28
N TYR A 657 -29.65 -22.28 -27.35
CA TYR A 657 -29.19 -22.22 -25.95
C TYR A 657 -30.06 -23.10 -25.06
N ASN A 658 -31.40 -22.99 -25.17
CA ASN A 658 -32.35 -23.58 -24.22
C ASN A 658 -31.94 -23.31 -22.75
N GLU A 659 -31.48 -22.10 -22.47
CA GLU A 659 -30.98 -21.69 -21.15
C GLU A 659 -31.97 -20.78 -20.43
N LEU A 660 -32.33 -21.16 -19.20
CA LEU A 660 -33.25 -20.42 -18.34
C LEU A 660 -32.48 -19.44 -17.45
N LEU A 661 -32.80 -18.15 -17.56
CA LEU A 661 -32.26 -17.08 -16.71
C LEU A 661 -33.32 -16.64 -15.70
N GLU A 662 -33.03 -16.80 -14.41
CA GLU A 662 -33.97 -16.51 -13.32
C GLU A 662 -33.71 -15.16 -12.62
N TYR A 663 -34.80 -14.47 -12.31
CA TYR A 663 -34.84 -13.22 -11.54
C TYR A 663 -35.74 -13.35 -10.33
N LYS A 664 -35.18 -13.18 -9.13
CA LYS A 664 -35.91 -13.18 -7.86
C LYS A 664 -36.43 -11.77 -7.56
N MET A 665 -37.57 -11.41 -8.15
CA MET A 665 -38.23 -10.11 -7.95
C MET A 665 -39.76 -10.29 -7.96
N SER A 666 -40.49 -9.43 -7.25
CA SER A 666 -41.96 -9.46 -7.22
C SER A 666 -42.55 -9.08 -8.59
N LEU A 667 -43.74 -9.61 -8.92
CA LEU A 667 -44.42 -9.32 -10.19
C LEU A 667 -44.65 -7.81 -10.39
N GLU A 668 -44.98 -7.08 -9.34
CA GLU A 668 -45.18 -5.63 -9.37
C GLU A 668 -43.91 -4.88 -9.80
N GLN A 669 -42.76 -5.24 -9.23
CA GLN A 669 -41.47 -4.62 -9.59
C GLN A 669 -41.05 -4.91 -11.03
N ILE A 670 -41.48 -6.03 -11.59
CA ILE A 670 -41.10 -6.46 -12.94
C ILE A 670 -41.95 -5.76 -13.99
N ARG A 671 -43.23 -5.52 -13.72
CA ARG A 671 -44.11 -4.78 -14.64
C ARG A 671 -43.59 -3.38 -14.98
N PHE A 672 -42.95 -2.70 -14.02
CA PHE A 672 -42.35 -1.37 -14.26
C PHE A 672 -40.96 -1.39 -14.89
N ARG A 673 -40.47 -2.56 -15.34
CA ARG A 673 -39.13 -2.72 -15.92
C ARG A 673 -39.16 -3.07 -17.40
N MET A 674 -38.06 -2.79 -18.06
CA MET A 674 -37.79 -3.16 -19.44
C MET A 674 -36.71 -4.23 -19.48
N LEU A 675 -37.00 -5.36 -20.11
CA LEU A 675 -36.02 -6.42 -20.36
C LEU A 675 -35.17 -6.02 -21.56
N GLN A 676 -33.90 -5.72 -21.31
CA GLN A 676 -32.89 -5.53 -22.33
C GLN A 676 -32.16 -6.85 -22.57
N VAL A 677 -32.24 -7.37 -23.79
CA VAL A 677 -31.53 -8.58 -24.24
C VAL A 677 -30.50 -8.17 -25.29
N THR A 678 -29.24 -8.53 -25.11
CA THR A 678 -28.16 -8.19 -26.05
C THR A 678 -27.38 -9.42 -26.45
N VAL A 679 -27.15 -9.61 -27.75
CA VAL A 679 -26.39 -10.71 -28.34
C VAL A 679 -25.00 -10.21 -28.69
N TRP A 680 -23.98 -10.98 -28.31
CA TRP A 680 -22.57 -10.63 -28.47
C TRP A 680 -21.79 -11.80 -29.07
N ASP A 681 -20.88 -11.52 -29.99
CA ASP A 681 -19.89 -12.47 -30.49
C ASP A 681 -18.72 -12.56 -29.51
N HIS A 682 -18.37 -13.76 -29.05
CA HIS A 682 -17.24 -13.97 -28.15
C HIS A 682 -15.95 -14.23 -28.92
N ASP A 683 -15.08 -13.22 -28.95
CA ASP A 683 -13.72 -13.35 -29.46
C ASP A 683 -12.77 -13.75 -28.32
N ARG A 684 -11.93 -14.77 -28.54
CA ARG A 684 -10.92 -15.23 -27.58
C ARG A 684 -9.72 -14.28 -27.51
N LEU A 685 -9.46 -13.51 -28.56
CA LEU A 685 -8.27 -12.66 -28.74
C LEU A 685 -8.62 -11.16 -28.91
N GLY A 686 -9.90 -10.80 -29.01
CA GLY A 686 -10.41 -9.42 -29.27
C GLY A 686 -11.51 -8.92 -28.31
N GLU A 687 -12.13 -7.76 -28.61
CA GLU A 687 -13.34 -7.29 -27.91
C GLU A 687 -14.57 -8.05 -28.43
N ASN A 688 -15.51 -8.40 -27.55
CA ASN A 688 -16.74 -9.07 -27.97
C ASN A 688 -17.56 -8.13 -28.88
N ASN A 689 -17.88 -8.57 -30.09
CA ASN A 689 -18.64 -7.75 -31.03
C ASN A 689 -20.12 -7.75 -30.68
N PHE A 690 -20.76 -6.58 -30.72
CA PHE A 690 -22.21 -6.49 -30.53
C PHE A 690 -22.92 -6.95 -31.79
N LEU A 691 -23.78 -7.96 -31.68
CA LEU A 691 -24.52 -8.53 -32.81
C LEU A 691 -25.97 -8.03 -32.87
N GLY A 692 -26.51 -7.49 -31.78
CA GLY A 692 -27.85 -6.92 -31.76
C GLY A 692 -28.51 -6.90 -30.38
N ALA A 693 -29.60 -6.15 -30.24
CA ALA A 693 -30.37 -6.04 -29.01
C ALA A 693 -31.88 -6.12 -29.24
N VAL A 694 -32.61 -6.56 -28.21
CA VAL A 694 -34.07 -6.49 -28.11
C VAL A 694 -34.42 -5.82 -26.78
N TYR A 695 -35.41 -4.94 -26.82
CA TYR A 695 -35.96 -4.27 -25.65
C TYR A 695 -37.44 -4.62 -25.55
N LEU A 696 -37.83 -5.24 -24.44
CA LEU A 696 -39.22 -5.65 -24.19
C LEU A 696 -39.73 -4.92 -22.96
N LYS A 697 -40.79 -4.13 -23.15
CA LYS A 697 -41.55 -3.51 -22.06
C LYS A 697 -42.37 -4.61 -21.38
N LEU A 698 -42.06 -4.90 -20.13
CA LEU A 698 -42.69 -6.03 -19.43
C LEU A 698 -44.13 -5.74 -18.98
N HIS A 699 -44.55 -4.47 -18.95
CA HIS A 699 -45.95 -4.10 -18.71
C HIS A 699 -46.90 -4.50 -19.85
N ASP A 700 -46.41 -4.58 -21.09
CA ASP A 700 -47.21 -4.88 -22.28
C ASP A 700 -47.43 -6.38 -22.50
N LEU A 701 -46.84 -7.24 -21.65
CA LEU A 701 -46.83 -8.68 -21.80
C LEU A 701 -47.67 -9.34 -20.69
N ASP A 702 -48.50 -10.31 -21.07
CA ASP A 702 -49.15 -11.19 -20.09
C ASP A 702 -48.17 -12.26 -19.62
N LEU A 703 -47.48 -11.97 -18.50
CA LEU A 703 -46.48 -12.86 -17.90
C LEU A 703 -47.09 -14.04 -17.13
N SER A 704 -48.41 -14.16 -17.05
CA SER A 704 -49.09 -15.27 -16.36
C SER A 704 -49.09 -16.56 -17.19
N GLN A 705 -48.99 -16.42 -18.52
CA GLN A 705 -48.84 -17.51 -19.48
C GLN A 705 -47.42 -17.48 -20.07
N GLU A 706 -47.00 -18.59 -20.65
CA GLU A 706 -45.70 -18.66 -21.32
C GLU A 706 -45.75 -17.95 -22.68
N ASP A 707 -45.11 -16.79 -22.76
CA ASP A 707 -45.03 -16.01 -23.99
C ASP A 707 -43.78 -16.38 -24.78
N THR A 708 -43.94 -17.16 -25.85
CA THR A 708 -42.83 -17.63 -26.70
C THR A 708 -42.89 -16.99 -28.09
N ARG A 709 -42.00 -16.02 -28.36
CA ARG A 709 -42.00 -15.27 -29.64
C ARG A 709 -40.59 -15.04 -30.18
N TRP A 710 -40.54 -14.79 -31.49
CA TRP A 710 -39.34 -14.32 -32.19
C TRP A 710 -39.29 -12.80 -32.14
N HIS A 711 -38.12 -12.26 -31.82
CA HIS A 711 -37.89 -10.82 -31.76
C HIS A 711 -36.72 -10.43 -32.68
N PRO A 712 -36.90 -9.43 -33.56
CA PRO A 712 -35.84 -8.97 -34.44
C PRO A 712 -34.78 -8.20 -33.64
N LEU A 713 -33.51 -8.48 -33.95
CA LEU A 713 -32.39 -7.79 -33.34
C LEU A 713 -32.24 -6.38 -33.92
N GLN A 714 -32.05 -5.39 -33.04
CA GLN A 714 -31.94 -3.98 -33.38
C GLN A 714 -30.62 -3.38 -32.87
N ARG A 715 -30.30 -2.15 -33.32
CA ARG A 715 -29.15 -1.39 -32.80
C ARG A 715 -29.34 -1.05 -31.33
N LEU A 716 -28.23 -0.93 -30.61
CA LEU A 716 -28.23 -0.51 -29.22
C LEU A 716 -28.80 0.92 -29.13
N GLN A 717 -29.99 1.08 -28.56
CA GLN A 717 -30.50 2.40 -28.21
C GLN A 717 -29.67 2.94 -27.05
N LEU A 718 -28.94 4.04 -27.27
CA LEU A 718 -28.31 4.81 -26.21
C LEU A 718 -29.44 5.46 -25.40
N THR A 719 -29.73 4.92 -24.22
CA THR A 719 -30.71 5.50 -23.32
C THR A 719 -30.17 6.84 -22.80
N ASN A 720 -30.48 7.93 -23.49
CA ASN A 720 -30.67 9.22 -22.84
C ASN A 720 -31.81 9.06 -21.84
N ASN A 721 -31.67 9.61 -20.64
CA ASN A 721 -32.57 9.49 -19.48
C ASN A 721 -34.02 10.02 -19.68
N ASN A 722 -34.54 10.12 -20.91
CA ASN A 722 -35.86 10.69 -21.21
C ASN A 722 -36.81 9.69 -21.86
N PHE A 723 -37.11 8.58 -21.19
CA PHE A 723 -38.18 7.65 -21.61
C PHE A 723 -39.21 7.35 -20.49
N PHE A 724 -39.18 8.11 -19.40
CA PHE A 724 -40.27 8.14 -18.42
C PHE A 724 -41.05 9.45 -18.57
N SER A 725 -41.96 9.46 -19.53
CA SER A 725 -43.10 10.37 -19.62
C SER A 725 -44.30 9.55 -20.04
#